data_AF-V5FXX6-F1
#
_entry.id   AF-V5FXX6-F1
#
_cell.length_a   1.000
_cell.length_b   1.000
_cell.length_c   1.000
_cell.angle_alpha   90.00
_cell.angle_beta   90.00
_cell.angle_gamma   90.00
#
_symmetry.space_group_name_H-M   'P 1'
#
loop_
_entity.id
_entity.type
_entity.pdbx_description
1 polymer ?
#
loop_
_entity_poly.entity_id
_entity_poly.type
_entity_poly.pdbx_seq_one_letter_code
_entity_poly.pdbx_strand_id
1 'polypeptide(L)'
;MAHFEAKALPRPETFNFATDVIDYWASKSPGLRAMYWTSRATGESRTLDYNHFSRESHRVATLLRQLGIQAGDRLIIILPRLTAWWEVAIAAIRAGVVLCPCTSLLVDKDIEYRAQLSGATAFIGDETSVGKLLNVRQKCPRLKTILQVGGNAPEGVVSYFDALGKIEQHVHFSREPNKATDPALIYFTSGTSGPPKMVLHNQISYPLAHTSTGKYWLRLKPGKVYWNLAEQGWAKAGWAVFATWNCGAALFVEDDRRPFDPIHLLDTLHKYPITTLCAPPTAYRQLVLQASQNQFRKNPPIALEHCVGAGEPLNGEVIRLWKEMSGIQICDGYGQTETILVCGNLEGNAIKVGSMGKPVPGVHMLVVDDAGREVPADTEGNIALSIGDDTDPPFFGIFEGYIKEDGSVQRPVVSSMAANGTSAKKTLFLTGDRATRDSDGYFWFVGRSDDIINSSGYRIGPYEVESVLKQHTGVVESAVVASPDPERVEVVKAFIVLTEEYARRNQDELRKEIQDFCKRMSAPYKYPRRVQFVEPSFLPKTISGKIMRNRLRAMERARVGSSVAKNTAKMATAAPAETVAVAPANESVKQNGTHSSGRHEEYQYLDLVREILDEGEHRPDRTGTGTYSIFAPRPLKFSLSKNGTPILPLLTTKRVFTRAVIEELLWFIAGSTSSIPLSEAGIKIWDGNGSREFLDSVGLSHREVGDLGPVYGFQWRHFGAEYVDAKTDYTGKGVDQLADVIYKLKHNPYDRRIIMSAWNPADLKKMALPPCHMFAQFYVSYPRSAAKTAGGEQNGEKPKGHLHCQLYQRSCDMGLGVPFNIASYSLLTHMLAHVSDLVPGSLTHVMGDAHVYVDHVEALKTQLEREPREFPELEIAREKGGSIDGWKLEDFVIKGYNPHKTIAMKMSV
;
A
#
# COMPACT_ATOMS: atom_id res chain seq x y z
N MET A 1 13.39 38.51 19.52
CA MET A 1 11.95 38.56 19.86
C MET A 1 11.31 37.18 19.79
N ALA A 2 10.91 36.58 20.93
CA ALA A 2 9.90 35.51 20.91
C ALA A 2 8.51 36.12 21.03
N HIS A 3 7.66 35.98 20.01
CA HIS A 3 6.31 36.58 19.97
C HIS A 3 5.26 35.81 20.77
N PHE A 4 5.70 34.95 21.69
CA PHE A 4 4.84 34.12 22.53
C PHE A 4 3.86 34.93 23.40
N GLU A 5 4.34 36.01 24.01
CA GLU A 5 3.56 36.88 24.91
C GLU A 5 2.61 37.81 24.14
N ALA A 6 2.76 37.93 22.82
CA ALA A 6 1.93 38.81 22.00
C ALA A 6 0.47 38.32 21.96
N LYS A 7 -0.48 39.26 22.03
CA LYS A 7 -1.92 38.96 21.91
C LYS A 7 -2.28 38.54 20.48
N ALA A 8 -1.70 39.21 19.49
CA ALA A 8 -1.75 38.84 18.07
C ALA A 8 -0.31 38.72 17.55
N LEU A 9 -0.07 37.79 16.62
CA LEU A 9 1.27 37.65 16.04
C LEU A 9 1.57 38.81 15.10
N PRO A 10 2.69 39.53 15.31
CA PRO A 10 3.05 40.61 14.41
C PRO A 10 3.56 40.08 13.08
N ARG A 11 3.61 40.98 12.10
CA ARG A 11 4.27 40.78 10.80
C ARG A 11 5.45 41.73 10.71
N PRO A 12 6.60 41.35 11.28
CA PRO A 12 7.76 42.20 11.17
C PRO A 12 8.25 42.25 9.71
N GLU A 13 8.94 43.32 9.32
CA GLU A 13 9.56 43.44 8.00
C GLU A 13 10.72 42.44 7.84
N THR A 14 11.39 42.15 8.95
CA THR A 14 12.50 41.19 9.04
C THR A 14 12.23 40.16 10.13
N PHE A 15 12.63 38.92 9.88
CA PHE A 15 12.53 37.86 10.88
C PHE A 15 13.54 36.76 10.57
N ASN A 16 14.26 36.29 11.58
CA ASN A 16 15.08 35.10 11.49
C ASN A 16 14.92 34.28 12.78
N PHE A 17 14.47 33.04 12.63
CA PHE A 17 14.15 32.19 13.77
C PHE A 17 15.34 31.95 14.71
N ALA A 18 16.57 31.89 14.18
CA ALA A 18 17.76 31.70 15.01
C ALA A 18 18.05 32.93 15.89
N THR A 19 18.04 34.13 15.32
CA THR A 19 18.34 35.37 16.08
C THR A 19 17.16 35.83 16.91
N ASP A 20 15.95 35.79 16.36
CA ASP A 20 14.79 36.35 17.02
C ASP A 20 14.25 35.44 18.10
N VAL A 21 14.36 34.12 17.95
CA VAL A 21 13.79 33.17 18.92
C VAL A 21 14.86 32.49 19.75
N ILE A 22 15.85 31.85 19.11
CA ILE A 22 16.85 31.05 19.83
C ILE A 22 17.78 31.94 20.66
N ASP A 23 18.37 32.99 20.06
CA ASP A 23 19.25 33.90 20.79
C ASP A 23 18.49 34.73 21.84
N TYR A 24 17.21 35.02 21.59
CA TYR A 24 16.34 35.66 22.57
C TYR A 24 16.15 34.81 23.82
N TRP A 25 15.82 33.51 23.68
CA TRP A 25 15.65 32.65 24.85
C TRP A 25 16.97 32.35 25.54
N ALA A 26 18.05 32.16 24.78
CA ALA A 26 19.40 31.99 25.30
C ALA A 26 19.82 33.18 26.19
N SER A 27 19.53 34.41 25.76
CA SER A 27 19.85 35.63 26.51
C SER A 27 18.86 35.95 27.64
N LYS A 28 17.54 35.82 27.41
CA LYS A 28 16.49 36.16 28.40
C LYS A 28 16.47 35.19 29.58
N SER A 29 16.79 33.92 29.36
CA SER A 29 16.72 32.89 30.40
C SER A 29 17.85 31.88 30.24
N PRO A 30 19.09 32.25 30.62
CA PRO A 30 20.23 31.34 30.56
C PRO A 30 19.95 30.03 31.32
N GLY A 31 20.29 28.89 30.70
CA GLY A 31 19.99 27.57 31.26
C GLY A 31 18.55 27.08 31.04
N LEU A 32 17.69 27.85 30.38
CA LEU A 32 16.37 27.38 29.94
C LEU A 32 16.54 26.19 29.00
N ARG A 33 15.93 25.06 29.37
CA ARG A 33 16.07 23.80 28.62
C ARG A 33 15.37 23.91 27.27
N ALA A 34 16.08 23.54 26.21
CA ALA A 34 15.57 23.52 24.83
C ALA A 34 15.32 22.09 24.33
N MET A 35 16.10 21.10 24.81
CA MET A 35 15.96 19.71 24.38
C MET A 35 16.39 18.71 25.46
N TYR A 36 15.64 17.62 25.56
CA TYR A 36 16.04 16.36 26.14
C TYR A 36 16.25 15.37 25.00
N TRP A 37 17.48 14.91 24.82
CA TRP A 37 17.81 13.94 23.80
C TRP A 37 18.22 12.62 24.45
N THR A 38 17.75 11.50 23.93
CA THR A 38 18.20 10.17 24.37
C THR A 38 18.35 9.22 23.20
N SER A 39 19.28 8.27 23.29
CA SER A 39 19.43 7.19 22.31
C SER A 39 19.07 5.85 22.96
N ARG A 40 18.10 5.15 22.37
CA ARG A 40 17.74 3.79 22.80
C ARG A 40 18.78 2.75 22.37
N ALA A 41 19.68 3.10 21.45
CA ALA A 41 20.74 2.20 21.00
C ALA A 41 21.93 2.19 21.96
N THR A 42 22.35 3.37 22.43
CA THR A 42 23.54 3.52 23.29
C THR A 42 23.19 3.71 24.77
N GLY A 43 21.94 4.06 25.09
CA GLY A 43 21.53 4.44 26.45
C GLY A 43 21.94 5.86 26.83
N GLU A 44 22.57 6.61 25.92
CA GLU A 44 23.01 7.98 26.17
C GLU A 44 21.80 8.92 26.36
N SER A 45 21.98 9.92 27.23
CA SER A 45 21.02 11.02 27.41
C SER A 45 21.74 12.35 27.53
N ARG A 46 21.20 13.39 26.89
CA ARG A 46 21.70 14.77 26.94
C ARG A 46 20.55 15.72 27.26
N THR A 47 20.84 16.72 28.08
CA THR A 47 19.94 17.87 28.28
C THR A 47 20.65 19.10 27.73
N LEU A 48 20.03 19.74 26.74
CA LEU A 48 20.58 20.88 26.02
C LEU A 48 19.71 22.11 26.28
N ASP A 49 20.34 23.24 26.57
CA ASP A 49 19.67 24.52 26.78
C ASP A 49 19.65 25.36 25.49
N TYR A 50 18.98 26.52 25.53
CA TYR A 50 18.96 27.43 24.38
C TYR A 50 20.35 28.00 24.04
N ASN A 51 21.25 28.13 25.02
CA ASN A 51 22.63 28.57 24.80
C ASN A 51 23.41 27.59 23.91
N HIS A 52 23.18 26.28 24.08
CA HIS A 52 23.74 25.27 23.19
C HIS A 52 23.35 25.53 21.74
N PHE A 53 22.05 25.66 21.44
CA PHE A 53 21.58 25.85 20.07
C PHE A 53 21.95 27.21 19.49
N SER A 54 22.00 28.26 20.32
CA SER A 54 22.54 29.57 19.92
C SER A 54 24.00 29.42 19.47
N ARG A 55 24.87 28.89 20.34
CA ARG A 55 26.30 28.67 20.07
C ARG A 55 26.54 27.78 18.85
N GLU A 56 25.95 26.58 18.82
CA GLU A 56 26.16 25.65 17.72
C GLU A 56 25.62 26.20 16.40
N SER A 57 24.52 26.97 16.41
CA SER A 57 24.03 27.57 15.18
C SER A 57 24.99 28.62 14.58
N HIS A 58 25.72 29.39 15.40
CA HIS A 58 26.77 30.28 14.89
C HIS A 58 27.97 29.50 14.35
N ARG A 59 28.39 28.44 15.04
CA ARG A 59 29.51 27.58 14.61
C ARG A 59 29.20 26.90 13.28
N VAL A 60 28.05 26.25 13.20
CA VAL A 60 27.62 25.54 11.98
C VAL A 60 27.35 26.52 10.86
N ALA A 61 26.76 27.70 11.10
CA ALA A 61 26.58 28.70 10.05
C ALA A 61 27.93 29.19 9.49
N THR A 62 28.93 29.35 10.36
CA THR A 62 30.30 29.70 9.96
C THR A 62 30.93 28.59 9.13
N LEU A 63 30.75 27.32 9.53
CA LEU A 63 31.19 26.17 8.75
C LEU A 63 30.53 26.14 7.36
N LEU A 64 29.21 26.30 7.27
CA LEU A 64 28.48 26.33 6.00
C LEU A 64 29.06 27.41 5.06
N ARG A 65 29.32 28.61 5.60
CA ARG A 65 29.95 29.71 4.84
C ARG A 65 31.35 29.37 4.36
N GLN A 66 32.20 28.76 5.21
CA GLN A 66 33.56 28.34 4.83
C GLN A 66 33.56 27.24 3.77
N LEU A 67 32.53 26.39 3.74
CA LEU A 67 32.32 25.37 2.73
C LEU A 67 31.64 25.90 1.45
N GLY A 68 31.47 27.22 1.33
CA GLY A 68 30.91 27.87 0.15
C GLY A 68 29.39 27.81 0.03
N ILE A 69 28.67 27.42 1.08
CA ILE A 69 27.20 27.44 1.14
C ILE A 69 26.75 28.83 1.58
N GLN A 70 25.97 29.51 0.75
CA GLN A 70 25.61 30.92 0.89
C GLN A 70 24.10 31.12 1.10
N ALA A 71 23.70 32.33 1.47
CA ALA A 71 22.28 32.67 1.56
C ALA A 71 21.58 32.43 0.20
N GLY A 72 20.40 31.83 0.23
CA GLY A 72 19.63 31.42 -0.96
C GLY A 72 19.96 30.03 -1.49
N ASP A 73 21.10 29.43 -1.10
CA ASP A 73 21.38 28.02 -1.41
C ASP A 73 20.33 27.11 -0.77
N ARG A 74 20.13 25.93 -1.37
CA ARG A 74 19.19 24.91 -0.87
C ARG A 74 19.99 23.74 -0.31
N LEU A 75 19.74 23.42 0.96
CA LEU A 75 20.40 22.35 1.71
C LEU A 75 19.42 21.20 1.96
N ILE A 76 19.65 20.05 1.32
CA ILE A 76 18.94 18.82 1.65
C ILE A 76 19.52 18.24 2.94
N ILE A 77 18.65 17.96 3.91
CA ILE A 77 19.01 17.34 5.19
C ILE A 77 18.27 16.01 5.35
N ILE A 78 19.04 14.93 5.47
CA ILE A 78 18.54 13.57 5.73
C ILE A 78 19.34 12.98 6.89
N LEU A 79 18.91 13.29 8.11
CA LEU A 79 19.50 12.71 9.32
C LEU A 79 18.42 12.01 10.14
N PRO A 80 18.78 10.93 10.86
CA PRO A 80 17.94 10.41 11.94
C PRO A 80 17.85 11.43 13.09
N ARG A 81 17.28 11.05 14.22
CA ARG A 81 17.03 11.94 15.36
C ARG A 81 18.29 12.27 16.17
N LEU A 82 19.34 12.72 15.50
CA LEU A 82 20.59 13.19 16.10
C LEU A 82 20.49 14.68 16.40
N THR A 83 21.13 15.17 17.47
CA THR A 83 21.14 16.60 17.84
C THR A 83 21.60 17.50 16.69
N ALA A 84 22.54 16.99 15.87
CA ALA A 84 23.03 17.65 14.66
C ALA A 84 21.93 18.08 13.68
N TRP A 85 20.79 17.37 13.62
CA TRP A 85 19.69 17.78 12.74
C TRP A 85 19.18 19.18 13.12
N TRP A 86 19.00 19.44 14.41
CA TRP A 86 18.52 20.74 14.91
C TRP A 86 19.59 21.81 14.85
N GLU A 87 20.83 21.48 15.19
CA GLU A 87 21.96 22.41 15.10
C GLU A 87 22.12 22.94 13.67
N VAL A 88 22.06 22.05 12.69
CA VAL A 88 22.15 22.39 11.26
C VAL A 88 20.91 23.12 10.77
N ALA A 89 19.71 22.72 11.18
CA ALA A 89 18.46 23.39 10.77
C ALA A 89 18.44 24.87 11.21
N ILE A 90 18.82 25.15 12.46
CA ILE A 90 18.88 26.53 12.98
C ILE A 90 20.03 27.30 12.33
N ALA A 91 21.18 26.67 12.10
CA ALA A 91 22.30 27.30 11.41
C ALA A 91 21.99 27.65 9.96
N ALA A 92 21.26 26.79 9.23
CA ALA A 92 20.83 27.06 7.86
C ALA A 92 19.93 28.29 7.81
N ILE A 93 18.91 28.34 8.68
CA ILE A 93 18.03 29.52 8.79
C ILE A 93 18.84 30.76 9.18
N ARG A 94 19.75 30.67 10.17
CA ARG A 94 20.66 31.76 10.55
C ARG A 94 21.43 32.29 9.35
N ALA A 95 21.97 31.39 8.52
CA ALA A 95 22.76 31.72 7.34
C ALA A 95 21.93 32.18 6.13
N GLY A 96 20.60 32.10 6.20
CA GLY A 96 19.71 32.39 5.06
C GLY A 96 19.72 31.28 4.00
N VAL A 97 20.17 30.08 4.36
CA VAL A 97 20.13 28.87 3.53
C VAL A 97 18.73 28.26 3.63
N VAL A 98 18.14 27.91 2.48
CA VAL A 98 16.82 27.30 2.39
C VAL A 98 16.92 25.83 2.76
N LEU A 99 16.25 25.44 3.85
CA LEU A 99 16.29 24.08 4.36
C LEU A 99 15.31 23.18 3.61
N CYS A 100 15.78 22.00 3.17
CA CYS A 100 14.97 20.99 2.49
C CYS A 100 14.95 19.66 3.27
N PRO A 101 14.18 19.52 4.36
CA PRO A 101 14.14 18.29 5.14
C PRO A 101 13.54 17.13 4.36
N CYS A 102 14.17 15.96 4.47
CA CYS A 102 13.76 14.74 3.78
C CYS A 102 13.91 13.53 4.71
N THR A 103 13.06 12.51 4.52
CA THR A 103 13.02 11.35 5.41
C THR A 103 14.19 10.40 5.19
N SER A 104 14.70 9.76 6.25
CA SER A 104 15.74 8.73 6.15
C SER A 104 15.30 7.47 5.39
N LEU A 105 13.99 7.31 5.20
CA LEU A 105 13.37 6.21 4.46
C LEU A 105 13.52 6.32 2.92
N LEU A 106 14.01 7.45 2.40
CA LEU A 106 14.22 7.60 0.96
C LEU A 106 15.26 6.60 0.43
N VAL A 107 15.05 6.10 -0.79
CA VAL A 107 16.04 5.33 -1.54
C VAL A 107 16.81 6.23 -2.53
N ASP A 108 17.84 5.70 -3.16
CA ASP A 108 18.77 6.43 -4.03
C ASP A 108 18.02 7.26 -5.10
N LYS A 109 17.04 6.66 -5.77
CA LYS A 109 16.22 7.32 -6.80
C LYS A 109 15.34 8.45 -6.24
N ASP A 110 14.88 8.33 -5.00
CA ASP A 110 14.09 9.38 -4.34
C ASP A 110 14.94 10.59 -3.98
N ILE A 111 16.20 10.35 -3.58
CA ILE A 111 17.19 11.39 -3.29
C ILE A 111 17.59 12.09 -4.59
N GLU A 112 17.89 11.33 -5.64
CA GLU A 112 18.18 11.85 -7.00
C GLU A 112 17.09 12.82 -7.45
N TYR A 113 15.82 12.37 -7.41
CA TYR A 113 14.67 13.17 -7.83
C TYR A 113 14.57 14.50 -7.06
N ARG A 114 14.73 14.47 -5.74
CA ARG A 114 14.61 15.66 -4.89
C ARG A 114 15.80 16.61 -5.05
N ALA A 115 17.00 16.08 -5.19
CA ALA A 115 18.21 16.88 -5.44
C ALA A 115 18.11 17.62 -6.78
N GLN A 116 17.65 16.94 -7.84
CA GLN A 116 17.43 17.55 -9.14
C GLN A 116 16.31 18.59 -9.12
N LEU A 117 15.14 18.21 -8.60
CA LEU A 117 13.95 19.06 -8.61
C LEU A 117 14.16 20.32 -7.76
N SER A 118 14.74 20.20 -6.56
CA SER A 118 15.08 21.37 -5.75
C SER A 118 16.27 22.15 -6.27
N GLY A 119 17.09 21.61 -7.17
CA GLY A 119 18.35 22.25 -7.56
C GLY A 119 19.27 22.52 -6.36
N ALA A 120 19.23 21.65 -5.35
CA ALA A 120 20.05 21.77 -4.15
C ALA A 120 21.54 21.83 -4.48
N THR A 121 22.27 22.67 -3.74
CA THR A 121 23.71 22.85 -3.87
C THR A 121 24.48 22.20 -2.73
N ALA A 122 23.80 21.86 -1.63
CA ALA A 122 24.38 21.16 -0.51
C ALA A 122 23.50 20.00 -0.03
N PHE A 123 24.16 18.97 0.51
CA PHE A 123 23.52 17.83 1.15
C PHE A 123 24.21 17.52 2.47
N ILE A 124 23.43 17.18 3.49
CA ILE A 124 23.93 16.63 4.75
C ILE A 124 23.12 15.42 5.16
N GLY A 125 23.81 14.34 5.51
CA GLY A 125 23.18 13.12 5.99
C GLY A 125 24.08 12.25 6.84
N ASP A 126 23.52 11.14 7.34
CA ASP A 126 24.31 10.11 8.03
C ASP A 126 25.01 9.22 7.01
N GLU A 127 25.86 8.29 7.47
CA GLU A 127 26.59 7.35 6.62
C GLU A 127 25.67 6.63 5.61
N THR A 128 24.48 6.20 6.06
CA THR A 128 23.50 5.53 5.19
C THR A 128 22.98 6.47 4.10
N SER A 129 22.57 7.68 4.47
CA SER A 129 21.96 8.62 3.52
C SER A 129 22.98 9.20 2.54
N VAL A 130 24.22 9.42 2.99
CA VAL A 130 25.35 9.80 2.12
C VAL A 130 25.70 8.66 1.17
N GLY A 131 25.76 7.40 1.63
CA GLY A 131 25.99 6.25 0.75
C GLY A 131 24.97 6.16 -0.38
N LYS A 132 23.67 6.30 -0.06
CA LYS A 132 22.58 6.34 -1.06
C LYS A 132 22.73 7.49 -2.06
N LEU A 133 23.14 8.68 -1.60
CA LEU A 133 23.39 9.81 -2.48
C LEU A 133 24.58 9.55 -3.42
N LEU A 134 25.66 8.95 -2.91
CA LEU A 134 26.87 8.70 -3.70
C LEU A 134 26.60 7.76 -4.88
N ASN A 135 25.69 6.79 -4.73
CA ASN A 135 25.24 5.92 -5.82
C ASN A 135 24.61 6.68 -7.00
N VAL A 136 24.07 7.88 -6.77
CA VAL A 136 23.40 8.72 -7.80
C VAL A 136 24.09 10.07 -8.00
N ARG A 137 25.27 10.28 -7.41
CA ARG A 137 25.98 11.56 -7.35
C ARG A 137 26.23 12.18 -8.73
N GLN A 138 26.58 11.34 -9.71
CA GLN A 138 26.86 11.77 -11.09
C GLN A 138 25.64 12.44 -11.76
N LYS A 139 24.43 12.09 -11.34
CA LYS A 139 23.18 12.67 -11.85
C LYS A 139 22.72 13.92 -11.09
N CYS A 140 23.46 14.32 -10.06
CA CYS A 140 23.15 15.48 -9.21
C CYS A 140 24.28 16.53 -9.31
N PRO A 141 24.61 17.07 -10.50
CA PRO A 141 25.79 17.93 -10.70
C PRO A 141 25.72 19.26 -9.94
N ARG A 142 24.52 19.72 -9.56
CA ARG A 142 24.33 20.95 -8.78
C ARG A 142 24.78 20.83 -7.33
N LEU A 143 24.78 19.62 -6.75
CA LEU A 143 25.31 19.39 -5.41
C LEU A 143 26.84 19.60 -5.44
N LYS A 144 27.32 20.61 -4.73
CA LYS A 144 28.74 20.96 -4.62
C LYS A 144 29.34 20.47 -3.31
N THR A 145 28.58 20.58 -2.22
CA THR A 145 29.06 20.25 -0.87
C THR A 145 28.23 19.13 -0.27
N ILE A 146 28.90 18.07 0.18
CA ILE A 146 28.27 16.92 0.84
C ILE A 146 28.92 16.77 2.21
N LEU A 147 28.10 16.77 3.26
CA LEU A 147 28.53 16.57 4.64
C LEU A 147 27.99 15.25 5.18
N GLN A 148 28.83 14.51 5.90
CA GLN A 148 28.45 13.29 6.60
C GLN A 148 28.52 13.49 8.11
N VAL A 149 27.43 13.13 8.81
CA VAL A 149 27.37 13.12 10.28
C VAL A 149 27.67 11.70 10.78
N GLY A 150 28.78 11.57 11.51
CA GLY A 150 29.24 10.30 12.06
C GLY A 150 29.90 9.38 11.03
N GLY A 151 30.52 8.30 11.53
CA GLY A 151 31.27 7.35 10.71
C GLY A 151 32.50 7.96 10.04
N ASN A 152 33.09 7.21 9.11
CA ASN A 152 34.21 7.69 8.29
C ASN A 152 33.66 8.31 7.01
N ALA A 153 33.96 9.60 6.77
CA ALA A 153 33.56 10.26 5.54
C ALA A 153 34.43 9.76 4.36
N PRO A 154 33.81 9.35 3.23
CA PRO A 154 34.56 8.94 2.05
C PRO A 154 35.22 10.14 1.35
N GLU A 155 36.12 9.87 0.40
CA GLU A 155 36.78 10.91 -0.40
C GLU A 155 35.74 11.82 -1.09
N GLY A 156 35.98 13.13 -1.07
CA GLY A 156 35.06 14.13 -1.62
C GLY A 156 33.84 14.45 -0.74
N VAL A 157 33.73 13.85 0.45
CA VAL A 157 32.70 14.15 1.45
C VAL A 157 33.34 14.76 2.70
N VAL A 158 32.72 15.82 3.22
CA VAL A 158 33.20 16.52 4.42
C VAL A 158 32.70 15.79 5.67
N SER A 159 33.62 15.37 6.53
CA SER A 159 33.28 14.91 7.89
C SER A 159 32.76 16.08 8.73
N TYR A 160 31.48 16.04 9.12
CA TYR A 160 30.82 17.14 9.82
C TYR A 160 31.48 17.47 11.15
N PHE A 161 31.74 16.46 12.00
CA PHE A 161 32.29 16.69 13.33
C PHE A 161 33.76 17.16 13.28
N ASP A 162 34.57 16.63 12.36
CA ASP A 162 35.96 17.06 12.21
C ASP A 162 36.05 18.49 11.69
N ALA A 163 35.19 18.85 10.73
CA ALA A 163 35.14 20.20 10.19
C ALA A 163 34.61 21.20 11.23
N LEU A 164 33.55 20.85 11.96
CA LEU A 164 33.00 21.69 13.03
C LEU A 164 33.98 21.84 14.20
N GLY A 165 34.78 20.82 14.50
CA GLY A 165 35.82 20.86 15.54
C GLY A 165 36.91 21.92 15.30
N LYS A 166 37.09 22.34 14.04
CA LYS A 166 38.02 23.43 13.67
C LYS A 166 37.41 24.82 13.81
N ILE A 167 36.10 24.91 14.03
CA ILE A 167 35.41 26.19 14.25
C ILE A 167 35.44 26.52 15.75
N GLU A 168 35.93 27.72 16.05
CA GLU A 168 35.98 28.26 17.42
C GLU A 168 34.63 28.16 18.13
N GLN A 169 34.64 27.80 19.42
CA GLN A 169 33.42 27.53 20.18
C GLN A 169 32.51 28.75 20.32
N HIS A 170 33.07 29.95 20.40
CA HIS A 170 32.32 31.20 20.62
C HIS A 170 32.34 32.12 19.39
N VAL A 171 32.51 31.56 18.19
CA VAL A 171 32.46 32.34 16.96
C VAL A 171 31.09 33.03 16.82
N HIS A 172 31.10 34.29 16.39
CA HIS A 172 29.88 35.04 16.10
C HIS A 172 29.66 35.12 14.59
N PHE A 173 28.66 34.38 14.10
CA PHE A 173 28.16 34.54 12.74
C PHE A 173 27.25 35.76 12.63
N SER A 174 27.66 36.77 11.85
CA SER A 174 26.85 37.95 11.51
C SER A 174 26.43 37.96 10.04
N ARG A 175 25.22 38.48 9.77
CA ARG A 175 24.71 38.89 8.45
C ARG A 175 23.52 39.83 8.61
N GLU A 176 23.13 40.46 7.51
CA GLU A 176 21.87 41.22 7.45
C GLU A 176 20.66 40.32 7.76
N PRO A 177 19.68 40.82 8.55
CA PRO A 177 18.45 40.09 8.84
C PRO A 177 17.73 39.66 7.56
N ASN A 178 17.10 38.49 7.59
CA ASN A 178 16.23 38.09 6.50
C ASN A 178 15.03 39.02 6.41
N LYS A 179 14.60 39.32 5.18
CA LYS A 179 13.25 39.83 4.97
C LYS A 179 12.27 38.75 5.40
N ALA A 180 11.12 39.14 5.94
CA ALA A 180 10.08 38.22 6.35
C ALA A 180 9.63 37.27 5.20
N THR A 181 9.70 37.75 3.96
CA THR A 181 9.34 37.03 2.74
C THR A 181 10.46 36.17 2.15
N ASP A 182 11.68 36.21 2.71
CA ASP A 182 12.77 35.37 2.21
C ASP A 182 12.43 33.88 2.37
N PRO A 183 12.74 33.02 1.37
CA PRO A 183 12.63 31.58 1.50
C PRO A 183 13.33 31.03 2.75
N ALA A 184 12.64 30.15 3.49
CA ALA A 184 13.17 29.51 4.68
C ALA A 184 13.22 27.98 4.51
N LEU A 185 12.12 27.40 4.03
CA LEU A 185 11.94 25.95 3.98
C LEU A 185 11.28 25.51 2.67
N ILE A 186 11.72 24.35 2.17
CA ILE A 186 11.04 23.61 1.11
C ILE A 186 10.76 22.19 1.61
N TYR A 187 9.48 21.84 1.76
CA TYR A 187 9.07 20.46 1.99
C TYR A 187 8.59 19.81 0.70
N PHE A 188 8.85 18.51 0.57
CA PHE A 188 8.31 17.70 -0.52
C PHE A 188 7.04 16.98 -0.07
N THR A 189 5.89 17.30 -0.67
CA THR A 189 4.62 16.63 -0.35
C THR A 189 4.35 15.51 -1.33
N SER A 190 4.04 14.32 -0.82
CA SER A 190 3.54 13.23 -1.65
C SER A 190 2.16 13.62 -2.20
N GLY A 191 2.04 13.83 -3.51
CA GLY A 191 0.73 13.95 -4.14
C GLY A 191 0.00 12.61 -4.04
N THR A 192 -1.27 12.62 -3.63
CA THR A 192 -2.14 11.45 -3.84
C THR A 192 -2.26 11.14 -5.33
N SER A 193 -2.06 12.10 -6.23
CA SER A 193 -2.29 11.98 -7.67
C SER A 193 -1.03 12.10 -8.56
N GLY A 194 0.18 12.23 -8.01
CA GLY A 194 1.39 12.48 -8.82
C GLY A 194 2.70 12.52 -8.04
N PRO A 195 3.83 12.89 -8.69
CA PRO A 195 5.13 12.95 -8.05
C PRO A 195 5.19 14.06 -6.97
N PRO A 196 6.15 14.00 -6.03
CA PRO A 196 6.20 14.95 -4.92
C PRO A 196 6.32 16.41 -5.35
N LYS A 197 5.52 17.30 -4.75
CA LYS A 197 5.53 18.75 -5.04
C LYS A 197 6.37 19.52 -4.01
N MET A 198 7.04 20.58 -4.45
CA MET A 198 7.83 21.46 -3.57
C MET A 198 6.96 22.55 -2.94
N VAL A 199 6.73 22.49 -1.63
CA VAL A 199 6.00 23.48 -0.83
C VAL A 199 6.98 24.49 -0.27
N LEU A 200 6.91 25.73 -0.74
CA LEU A 200 7.80 26.81 -0.31
C LEU A 200 7.21 27.58 0.88
N HIS A 201 7.96 27.71 1.96
CA HIS A 201 7.65 28.61 3.07
C HIS A 201 8.74 29.68 3.24
N ASN A 202 8.32 30.84 3.73
CA ASN A 202 9.20 31.97 4.04
C ASN A 202 9.48 32.06 5.56
N GLN A 203 10.22 33.08 5.99
CA GLN A 203 10.63 33.25 7.39
C GLN A 203 9.48 33.44 8.37
N ILE A 204 8.36 34.05 7.96
CA ILE A 204 7.22 34.27 8.86
C ILE A 204 6.11 33.24 8.67
N SER A 205 5.92 32.71 7.46
CA SER A 205 4.76 31.87 7.12
C SER A 205 4.79 30.48 7.71
N TYR A 206 5.96 30.07 8.22
CA TYR A 206 6.12 28.82 8.94
C TYR A 206 6.87 28.99 10.26
N PRO A 207 8.14 29.49 10.27
CA PRO A 207 8.89 29.60 11.52
C PRO A 207 8.20 30.49 12.56
N LEU A 208 7.76 31.70 12.20
CA LEU A 208 7.04 32.57 13.14
C LEU A 208 5.60 32.10 13.38
N ALA A 209 4.86 31.78 12.33
CA ALA A 209 3.43 31.48 12.41
C ALA A 209 3.12 30.28 13.33
N HIS A 210 4.05 29.31 13.44
CA HIS A 210 3.90 28.19 14.38
C HIS A 210 3.88 28.58 15.86
N THR A 211 4.16 29.83 16.22
CA THR A 211 3.88 30.35 17.57
C THR A 211 2.42 30.10 17.97
N SER A 212 1.46 30.27 17.05
CA SER A 212 0.05 29.99 17.29
C SER A 212 -0.22 28.50 17.54
N THR A 213 0.48 27.61 16.82
CA THR A 213 0.40 26.16 17.04
C THR A 213 0.88 25.77 18.44
N GLY A 214 2.02 26.34 18.86
CA GLY A 214 2.62 26.08 20.17
C GLY A 214 1.76 26.58 21.31
N LYS A 215 1.29 27.83 21.19
CA LYS A 215 0.52 28.52 22.22
C LYS A 215 -0.88 27.95 22.41
N TYR A 216 -1.68 27.89 21.34
CA TYR A 216 -3.12 27.61 21.48
C TYR A 216 -3.49 26.13 21.51
N TRP A 217 -2.72 25.28 20.83
CA TRP A 217 -3.06 23.87 20.68
C TRP A 217 -2.14 22.95 21.47
N LEU A 218 -0.83 23.14 21.35
CA LEU A 218 0.14 22.36 22.15
C LEU A 218 0.24 22.85 23.60
N ARG A 219 -0.27 24.07 23.90
CA ARG A 219 -0.26 24.71 25.23
C ARG A 219 1.14 24.83 25.83
N LEU A 220 2.11 25.09 24.97
CA LEU A 220 3.52 25.16 25.35
C LEU A 220 3.86 26.53 25.94
N LYS A 221 4.80 26.51 26.88
CA LYS A 221 5.38 27.67 27.56
C LYS A 221 6.71 27.24 28.21
N PRO A 222 7.54 28.16 28.73
CA PRO A 222 8.74 27.78 29.44
C PRO A 222 8.47 26.77 30.56
N GLY A 223 9.31 25.75 30.64
CA GLY A 223 9.17 24.62 31.58
C GLY A 223 8.34 23.44 31.08
N LYS A 224 7.59 23.58 29.96
CA LYS A 224 6.91 22.45 29.31
C LYS A 224 7.88 21.63 28.45
N VAL A 225 7.62 20.33 28.35
CA VAL A 225 8.42 19.39 27.56
C VAL A 225 7.49 18.67 26.57
N TYR A 226 7.76 18.90 25.29
CA TYR A 226 6.93 18.41 24.20
C TYR A 226 7.60 17.23 23.49
N TRP A 227 6.90 16.09 23.41
CA TRP A 227 7.32 14.95 22.62
C TRP A 227 6.46 14.80 21.36
N ASN A 228 7.11 14.91 20.20
CA ASN A 228 6.52 14.63 18.89
C ASN A 228 7.07 13.31 18.34
N LEU A 229 6.17 12.41 17.94
CA LEU A 229 6.57 11.10 17.40
C LEU A 229 6.92 11.11 15.91
N ALA A 230 6.72 12.21 15.18
CA ALA A 230 7.03 12.24 13.76
C ALA A 230 8.55 12.17 13.48
N GLU A 231 8.92 11.62 12.32
CA GLU A 231 10.30 11.62 11.81
C GLU A 231 10.67 13.00 11.23
N GLN A 232 11.96 13.34 11.24
CA GLN A 232 12.47 14.70 10.98
C GLN A 232 12.32 15.16 9.52
N GLY A 233 12.18 14.22 8.58
CA GLY A 233 11.91 14.51 7.18
C GLY A 233 10.49 14.95 6.85
N TRP A 234 9.54 14.79 7.78
CA TRP A 234 8.15 15.19 7.56
C TRP A 234 7.89 16.61 8.08
N ALA A 235 6.95 17.32 7.46
CA ALA A 235 6.53 18.68 7.85
C ALA A 235 6.20 18.82 9.36
N LYS A 236 5.68 17.75 9.96
CA LYS A 236 5.36 17.70 11.40
C LYS A 236 6.58 17.91 12.31
N ALA A 237 7.79 17.62 11.84
CA ALA A 237 9.02 17.96 12.56
C ALA A 237 9.24 19.49 12.63
N GLY A 238 8.99 20.20 11.54
CA GLY A 238 8.98 21.66 11.51
C GLY A 238 7.93 22.22 12.48
N TRP A 239 6.71 21.67 12.46
CA TRP A 239 5.68 22.02 13.45
C TRP A 239 6.19 21.86 14.88
N ALA A 240 6.92 20.78 15.17
CA ALA A 240 7.44 20.52 16.50
C ALA A 240 8.49 21.56 16.91
N VAL A 241 9.50 21.80 16.08
CA VAL A 241 10.60 22.71 16.40
C VAL A 241 10.12 24.14 16.53
N PHE A 242 9.44 24.64 15.50
CA PHE A 242 9.01 26.04 15.49
C PHE A 242 7.97 26.32 16.56
N ALA A 243 6.98 25.45 16.77
CA ALA A 243 5.96 25.67 17.80
C ALA A 243 6.55 25.64 19.21
N THR A 244 7.45 24.70 19.48
CA THR A 244 8.02 24.51 20.82
C THR A 244 8.95 25.67 21.17
N TRP A 245 9.87 26.00 20.27
CA TRP A 245 10.90 26.96 20.58
C TRP A 245 10.44 28.41 20.51
N ASN A 246 9.42 28.74 19.70
CA ASN A 246 8.73 30.04 19.82
C ASN A 246 8.16 30.25 21.23
N CYS A 247 7.71 29.18 21.90
CA CYS A 247 7.10 29.25 23.23
C CYS A 247 8.11 29.07 24.38
N GLY A 248 9.42 29.01 24.10
CA GLY A 248 10.45 28.81 25.15
C GLY A 248 10.40 27.43 25.82
N ALA A 249 9.68 26.47 25.24
CA ALA A 249 9.52 25.12 25.77
C ALA A 249 10.67 24.19 25.33
N ALA A 250 10.78 23.01 25.93
CA ALA A 250 11.76 22.00 25.56
C ALA A 250 11.17 20.93 24.63
N LEU A 251 11.96 20.44 23.69
CA LEU A 251 11.65 19.23 22.92
C LEU A 251 12.15 17.98 23.66
N PHE A 252 11.37 16.93 23.69
CA PHE A 252 11.87 15.59 23.96
C PHE A 252 12.10 14.85 22.64
N VAL A 253 13.29 14.32 22.47
CA VAL A 253 13.75 13.60 21.29
C VAL A 253 14.36 12.28 21.72
N GLU A 254 13.85 11.20 21.14
CA GLU A 254 14.43 9.87 21.30
C GLU A 254 14.91 9.37 19.93
N ASP A 255 16.21 9.12 19.80
CA ASP A 255 16.81 8.35 18.70
C ASP A 255 16.53 6.87 18.93
N ASP A 256 15.36 6.46 18.47
CA ASP A 256 14.97 5.06 18.31
C ASP A 256 14.66 4.78 16.84
N ARG A 257 15.44 3.87 16.25
CA ARG A 257 15.32 3.45 14.85
C ARG A 257 14.59 2.12 14.71
N ARG A 258 14.08 1.57 15.82
CA ARG A 258 13.30 0.33 15.84
C ARG A 258 11.84 0.60 15.45
N PRO A 259 11.07 -0.45 15.11
CA PRO A 259 9.62 -0.33 14.96
C PRO A 259 8.97 0.29 16.22
N PHE A 260 7.86 1.00 16.02
CA PHE A 260 7.13 1.64 17.11
C PHE A 260 6.66 0.60 18.14
N ASP A 261 6.88 0.92 19.42
CA ASP A 261 6.57 0.07 20.56
C ASP A 261 5.76 0.89 21.58
N PRO A 262 4.46 0.59 21.77
CA PRO A 262 3.61 1.35 22.67
C PRO A 262 3.98 1.16 24.14
N ILE A 263 4.59 0.03 24.53
CA ILE A 263 5.01 -0.22 25.92
C ILE A 263 6.24 0.62 26.24
N HIS A 264 7.23 0.62 25.34
CA HIS A 264 8.41 1.47 25.47
C HIS A 264 8.05 2.95 25.54
N LEU A 265 7.08 3.41 24.73
CA LEU A 265 6.61 4.79 24.81
C LEU A 265 6.08 5.14 26.20
N LEU A 266 5.26 4.27 26.80
CA LEU A 266 4.71 4.48 28.15
C LEU A 266 5.82 4.49 29.21
N ASP A 267 6.82 3.61 29.09
CA ASP A 267 7.99 3.62 29.98
C ASP A 267 8.81 4.91 29.84
N THR A 268 8.94 5.44 28.63
CA THR A 268 9.59 6.73 28.39
C THR A 268 8.80 7.89 29.03
N LEU A 269 7.47 7.87 28.95
CA LEU A 269 6.61 8.85 29.64
C LEU A 269 6.70 8.75 31.18
N HIS A 270 6.94 7.55 31.71
CA HIS A 270 7.19 7.34 33.13
C HIS A 270 8.60 7.81 33.54
N LYS A 271 9.59 7.70 32.66
CA LYS A 271 10.98 8.03 32.97
C LYS A 271 11.31 9.52 32.84
N TYR A 272 10.70 10.21 31.88
CA TYR A 272 11.08 11.59 31.53
C TYR A 272 9.93 12.58 31.78
N PRO A 273 10.25 13.86 32.07
CA PRO A 273 9.27 14.86 32.48
C PRO A 273 8.49 15.43 31.29
N ILE A 274 7.94 14.56 30.44
CA ILE A 274 7.21 14.91 29.22
C ILE A 274 5.81 15.39 29.60
N THR A 275 5.51 16.66 29.35
CA THR A 275 4.23 17.28 29.70
C THR A 275 3.21 17.19 28.58
N THR A 276 3.67 17.25 27.32
CA THR A 276 2.81 17.27 26.15
C THR A 276 3.22 16.20 25.16
N LEU A 277 2.29 15.32 24.79
CA LEU A 277 2.50 14.28 23.77
C LEU A 277 1.71 14.61 22.50
N CYS A 278 2.38 14.61 21.34
CA CYS A 278 1.73 14.56 20.04
C CYS A 278 2.05 13.23 19.35
N ALA A 279 1.01 12.44 19.13
CA ALA A 279 1.10 11.15 18.45
C ALA A 279 0.06 11.07 17.32
N PRO A 280 0.34 10.36 16.21
CA PRO A 280 -0.67 10.10 15.20
C PRO A 280 -1.76 9.18 15.76
N PRO A 281 -3.00 9.23 15.25
CA PRO A 281 -4.06 8.29 15.63
C PRO A 281 -3.65 6.81 15.54
N THR A 282 -2.76 6.46 14.60
CA THR A 282 -2.16 5.11 14.51
C THR A 282 -1.45 4.67 15.79
N ALA A 283 -0.70 5.57 16.44
CA ALA A 283 -0.02 5.26 17.69
C ALA A 283 -1.01 5.17 18.86
N TYR A 284 -1.96 6.11 18.96
CA TYR A 284 -2.98 6.07 20.02
C TYR A 284 -3.82 4.79 19.98
N ARG A 285 -4.13 4.25 18.79
CA ARG A 285 -4.81 2.95 18.65
C ARG A 285 -4.08 1.81 19.37
N GLN A 286 -2.75 1.81 19.33
CA GLN A 286 -1.95 0.80 20.02
C GLN A 286 -1.83 1.08 21.53
N LEU A 287 -1.77 2.36 21.92
CA LEU A 287 -1.65 2.78 23.31
C LEU A 287 -2.88 2.47 24.17
N VAL A 288 -4.06 2.31 23.56
CA VAL A 288 -5.30 1.98 24.27
C VAL A 288 -5.57 0.47 24.38
N LEU A 289 -4.69 -0.39 23.86
CA LEU A 289 -4.82 -1.84 23.96
C LEU A 289 -4.59 -2.33 25.41
N GLN A 290 -5.13 -3.51 25.75
CA GLN A 290 -5.12 -4.05 27.12
C GLN A 290 -3.70 -4.14 27.73
N ALA A 291 -2.70 -4.56 26.95
CA ALA A 291 -1.31 -4.61 27.40
C ALA A 291 -0.78 -3.22 27.78
N SER A 292 -1.06 -2.19 26.98
CA SER A 292 -0.68 -0.81 27.24
C SER A 292 -1.45 -0.21 28.42
N GLN A 293 -2.72 -0.54 28.59
CA GLN A 293 -3.47 -0.16 29.80
C GLN A 293 -2.85 -0.73 31.07
N ASN A 294 -2.44 -2.00 31.04
CA ASN A 294 -1.77 -2.64 32.18
C ASN A 294 -0.42 -1.98 32.46
N GLN A 295 0.36 -1.66 31.42
CA GLN A 295 1.62 -0.96 31.58
C GLN A 295 1.43 0.45 32.14
N PHE A 296 0.44 1.20 31.66
CA PHE A 296 0.13 2.54 32.16
C PHE A 296 -0.24 2.51 33.65
N ARG A 297 -1.02 1.51 34.10
CA ARG A 297 -1.34 1.36 35.53
C ARG A 297 -0.12 1.03 36.38
N LYS A 298 0.81 0.24 35.84
CA LYS A 298 2.05 -0.16 36.52
C LYS A 298 3.05 1.00 36.60
N ASN A 299 3.26 1.70 35.49
CA ASN A 299 4.23 2.77 35.29
C ASN A 299 3.52 4.01 34.71
N PRO A 300 2.76 4.77 35.52
CA PRO A 300 2.05 5.94 35.02
C PRO A 300 3.03 7.05 34.62
N PRO A 301 2.70 7.88 33.60
CA PRO A 301 3.52 9.03 33.24
C PRO A 301 3.79 9.97 34.44
N ILE A 302 5.02 10.48 34.56
CA ILE A 302 5.38 11.32 35.71
C ILE A 302 4.98 12.79 35.58
N ALA A 303 4.73 13.26 34.36
CA ALA A 303 4.48 14.69 34.09
C ALA A 303 3.44 14.98 33.00
N LEU A 304 2.89 13.95 32.35
CA LEU A 304 2.00 14.13 31.20
C LEU A 304 0.70 14.79 31.62
N GLU A 305 0.35 15.89 30.96
CA GLU A 305 -0.85 16.70 31.24
C GLU A 305 -1.70 16.96 30.00
N HIS A 306 -1.10 16.89 28.80
CA HIS A 306 -1.77 17.26 27.56
C HIS A 306 -1.42 16.30 26.42
N CYS A 307 -2.44 15.85 25.70
CA CYS A 307 -2.29 14.93 24.58
C CYS A 307 -2.98 15.51 23.36
N VAL A 308 -2.28 15.51 22.23
CA VAL A 308 -2.83 15.96 20.95
C VAL A 308 -2.66 14.89 19.87
N GLY A 309 -3.54 14.91 18.88
CA GLY A 309 -3.51 14.05 17.70
C GLY A 309 -3.56 14.88 16.42
N ALA A 310 -2.84 14.45 15.37
CA ALA A 310 -2.88 15.11 14.07
C ALA A 310 -2.42 14.16 12.94
N GLY A 311 -2.75 14.50 11.70
CA GLY A 311 -2.22 13.86 10.49
C GLY A 311 -3.06 12.72 9.92
N GLU A 312 -4.03 12.21 10.69
CA GLU A 312 -5.08 11.27 10.28
C GLU A 312 -6.38 11.63 11.04
N PRO A 313 -7.56 11.24 10.55
CA PRO A 313 -8.78 11.28 11.37
C PRO A 313 -8.65 10.41 12.61
N LEU A 314 -9.06 10.96 13.76
CA LEU A 314 -9.01 10.27 15.06
C LEU A 314 -10.38 9.66 15.40
N ASN A 315 -10.39 8.37 15.74
CA ASN A 315 -11.62 7.66 16.10
C ASN A 315 -12.06 8.04 17.52
N GLY A 316 -13.36 8.35 17.69
CA GLY A 316 -13.92 8.76 18.98
C GLY A 316 -13.77 7.73 20.10
N GLU A 317 -13.76 6.43 19.78
CA GLU A 317 -13.54 5.36 20.75
C GLU A 317 -12.11 5.36 21.29
N VAL A 318 -11.11 5.66 20.46
CA VAL A 318 -9.72 5.79 20.89
C VAL A 318 -9.57 6.98 21.84
N ILE A 319 -10.28 8.09 21.58
CA ILE A 319 -10.31 9.26 22.47
C ILE A 319 -10.93 8.89 23.82
N ARG A 320 -12.05 8.15 23.80
CA ARG A 320 -12.75 7.69 25.00
C ARG A 320 -11.86 6.77 25.84
N LEU A 321 -11.31 5.72 25.24
CA LEU A 321 -10.45 4.75 25.93
C LEU A 321 -9.18 5.39 26.50
N TRP A 322 -8.55 6.30 25.74
CA TRP A 322 -7.39 7.05 26.24
C TRP A 322 -7.76 7.93 27.44
N LYS A 323 -8.89 8.63 27.37
CA LYS A 323 -9.39 9.45 28.49
C LYS A 323 -9.73 8.59 29.71
N GLU A 324 -10.29 7.41 29.54
CA GLU A 324 -10.60 6.49 30.63
C GLU A 324 -9.34 5.96 31.32
N MET A 325 -8.29 5.61 30.56
CA MET A 325 -7.06 5.09 31.15
C MET A 325 -6.14 6.18 31.72
N SER A 326 -6.14 7.39 31.14
CA SER A 326 -5.17 8.45 31.49
C SER A 326 -5.77 9.66 32.22
N GLY A 327 -7.10 9.84 32.17
CA GLY A 327 -7.77 11.07 32.58
C GLY A 327 -7.61 12.25 31.60
N ILE A 328 -6.80 12.10 30.55
CA ILE A 328 -6.44 13.17 29.62
C ILE A 328 -7.22 13.00 28.31
N GLN A 329 -7.82 14.08 27.81
CA GLN A 329 -8.52 14.05 26.53
C GLN A 329 -7.56 14.33 25.37
N ILE A 330 -7.62 13.52 24.31
CA ILE A 330 -6.84 13.78 23.09
C ILE A 330 -7.47 14.96 22.34
N CYS A 331 -6.71 16.03 22.16
CA CYS A 331 -7.13 17.22 21.43
C CYS A 331 -6.69 17.14 19.96
N ASP A 332 -7.63 16.86 19.06
CA ASP A 332 -7.34 16.79 17.63
C ASP A 332 -6.88 18.15 17.04
N GLY A 333 -6.13 18.11 15.95
CA GLY A 333 -5.59 19.28 15.27
C GLY A 333 -5.40 19.06 13.77
N TYR A 334 -5.85 20.04 13.00
CA TYR A 334 -5.85 20.01 11.55
C TYR A 334 -4.96 21.10 10.94
N GLY A 335 -4.17 20.66 9.96
CA GLY A 335 -3.40 21.46 9.03
C GLY A 335 -2.64 20.53 8.09
N GLN A 336 -1.86 21.11 7.18
CA GLN A 336 -1.23 20.38 6.08
C GLN A 336 0.27 20.71 6.02
N THR A 337 0.96 20.28 4.97
CA THR A 337 2.35 20.73 4.80
C THR A 337 2.37 22.20 4.39
N GLU A 338 1.37 22.59 3.61
CA GLU A 338 1.10 23.91 3.05
C GLU A 338 0.66 24.95 4.09
N THR A 339 0.33 24.52 5.31
CA THR A 339 -0.21 25.38 6.37
C THR A 339 0.38 25.02 7.73
N ILE A 340 0.26 25.93 8.69
CA ILE A 340 0.41 25.59 10.11
C ILE A 340 -0.87 24.91 10.63
N LEU A 341 -1.04 24.81 11.96
CA LEU A 341 -2.34 24.47 12.54
C LEU A 341 -3.38 25.56 12.20
N VAL A 342 -4.47 25.18 11.56
CA VAL A 342 -5.55 26.09 11.16
C VAL A 342 -6.86 25.83 11.89
N CYS A 343 -7.07 24.61 12.39
CA CYS A 343 -8.23 24.23 13.20
C CYS A 343 -7.80 23.22 14.27
N GLY A 344 -8.37 23.28 15.46
CA GLY A 344 -8.00 22.37 16.54
C GLY A 344 -8.97 22.38 17.72
N ASN A 345 -8.84 21.37 18.57
CA ASN A 345 -9.45 21.36 19.90
C ASN A 345 -8.61 22.20 20.86
N LEU A 346 -8.91 23.50 20.90
CA LEU A 346 -8.16 24.50 21.65
C LEU A 346 -8.61 24.59 23.11
N GLU A 347 -7.72 25.11 23.96
CA GLU A 347 -8.06 25.42 25.35
C GLU A 347 -9.26 26.36 25.47
N GLY A 348 -10.12 26.13 26.47
CA GLY A 348 -11.32 26.93 26.73
C GLY A 348 -12.56 26.56 25.90
N ASN A 349 -12.42 25.79 24.82
CA ASN A 349 -13.55 25.26 24.07
C ASN A 349 -13.95 23.88 24.60
N ALA A 350 -15.26 23.60 24.65
CA ALA A 350 -15.74 22.24 24.87
C ALA A 350 -15.27 21.34 23.71
N ILE A 351 -14.87 20.11 23.99
CA ILE A 351 -14.45 19.19 22.93
C ILE A 351 -15.67 18.39 22.47
N LYS A 352 -16.00 18.48 21.17
CA LYS A 352 -16.97 17.61 20.51
C LYS A 352 -16.25 16.42 19.89
N VAL A 353 -16.49 15.22 20.41
CA VAL A 353 -15.80 14.00 19.94
C VAL A 353 -16.08 13.78 18.46
N GLY A 354 -15.01 13.61 17.67
CA GLY A 354 -15.07 13.46 16.21
C GLY A 354 -14.95 14.77 15.42
N SER A 355 -15.04 15.93 16.09
CA SER A 355 -14.75 17.23 15.48
C SER A 355 -13.24 17.53 15.53
N MET A 356 -12.75 18.17 14.47
CA MET A 356 -11.41 18.76 14.44
C MET A 356 -11.28 19.97 15.39
N GLY A 357 -12.40 20.47 15.91
CA GLY A 357 -12.47 21.64 16.78
C GLY A 357 -12.82 22.92 16.02
N LYS A 358 -12.28 24.05 16.47
CA LYS A 358 -12.56 25.39 15.92
C LYS A 358 -11.32 25.97 15.24
N PRO A 359 -11.49 26.95 14.34
CA PRO A 359 -10.37 27.67 13.75
C PRO A 359 -9.47 28.28 14.84
N VAL A 360 -8.16 28.24 14.60
CA VAL A 360 -7.17 28.87 15.48
C VAL A 360 -7.38 30.39 15.47
N PRO A 361 -7.19 31.11 16.59
CA PRO A 361 -7.31 32.58 16.61
C PRO A 361 -6.52 33.23 15.48
N GLY A 362 -7.18 34.10 14.71
CA GLY A 362 -6.62 34.78 13.53
C GLY A 362 -6.76 34.00 12.20
N VAL A 363 -7.23 32.76 12.23
CA VAL A 363 -7.48 31.95 11.02
C VAL A 363 -8.94 32.07 10.59
N HIS A 364 -9.15 32.60 9.39
CA HIS A 364 -10.47 32.67 8.77
C HIS A 364 -10.71 31.44 7.90
N MET A 365 -11.18 30.37 8.52
CA MET A 365 -11.51 29.11 7.86
C MET A 365 -13.01 29.04 7.55
N LEU A 366 -13.34 28.65 6.33
CA LEU A 366 -14.69 28.59 5.78
C LEU A 366 -14.97 27.20 5.19
N VAL A 367 -16.25 26.87 5.06
CA VAL A 367 -16.72 25.77 4.23
C VAL A 367 -17.43 26.40 3.03
N VAL A 368 -16.95 26.13 1.81
CA VAL A 368 -17.44 26.78 0.59
C VAL A 368 -17.87 25.78 -0.48
N ASP A 369 -18.81 26.17 -1.33
CA ASP A 369 -19.18 25.42 -2.52
C ASP A 369 -18.11 25.55 -3.62
N ASP A 370 -18.35 24.92 -4.78
CA ASP A 370 -17.41 24.92 -5.90
C ASP A 370 -17.30 26.29 -6.60
N ALA A 371 -18.22 27.21 -6.30
CA ALA A 371 -18.16 28.62 -6.74
C ALA A 371 -17.48 29.54 -5.71
N GLY A 372 -16.95 28.98 -4.61
CA GLY A 372 -16.29 29.74 -3.55
C GLY A 372 -17.25 30.52 -2.63
N ARG A 373 -18.54 30.17 -2.62
CA ARG A 373 -19.55 30.76 -1.73
C ARG A 373 -19.63 29.96 -0.44
N GLU A 374 -19.67 30.65 0.69
CA GLU A 374 -19.83 30.00 1.99
C GLU A 374 -21.18 29.27 2.08
N VAL A 375 -21.16 28.02 2.53
CA VAL A 375 -22.37 27.19 2.67
C VAL A 375 -22.99 27.38 4.07
N PRO A 376 -24.30 27.14 4.24
CA PRO A 376 -24.95 27.16 5.55
C PRO A 376 -24.33 26.16 6.54
N ALA A 377 -24.66 26.32 7.83
CA ALA A 377 -24.28 25.35 8.85
C ALA A 377 -24.75 23.94 8.48
N ASP A 378 -23.97 22.94 8.91
CA ASP A 378 -24.19 21.51 8.67
C ASP A 378 -24.24 21.09 7.19
N THR A 379 -23.88 21.99 6.28
CA THR A 379 -23.75 21.72 4.85
C THR A 379 -22.30 21.37 4.51
N GLU A 380 -22.12 20.33 3.69
CA GLU A 380 -20.79 19.88 3.25
C GLU A 380 -20.24 20.79 2.14
N GLY A 381 -18.97 21.19 2.28
CA GLY A 381 -18.25 21.93 1.25
C GLY A 381 -16.73 21.75 1.35
N ASN A 382 -16.01 22.51 0.52
CA ASN A 382 -14.55 22.55 0.52
C ASN A 382 -14.05 23.40 1.70
N ILE A 383 -13.05 22.92 2.43
CA ILE A 383 -12.35 23.72 3.43
C ILE A 383 -11.52 24.77 2.69
N ALA A 384 -11.84 26.03 2.94
CA ALA A 384 -11.13 27.18 2.40
C ALA A 384 -10.54 28.03 3.51
N LEU A 385 -9.36 28.59 3.28
CA LEU A 385 -8.77 29.62 4.12
C LEU A 385 -8.88 30.95 3.39
N SER A 386 -9.49 31.95 4.03
CA SER A 386 -9.45 33.31 3.52
C SER A 386 -8.06 33.89 3.79
N ILE A 387 -7.37 34.22 2.70
CA ILE A 387 -6.03 34.81 2.73
C ILE A 387 -6.06 36.29 2.36
N GLY A 388 -7.22 36.94 2.55
CA GLY A 388 -7.45 38.36 2.29
C GLY A 388 -7.42 38.76 0.82
N ASP A 389 -7.36 40.07 0.62
CA ASP A 389 -6.89 40.71 -0.60
C ASP A 389 -5.41 41.08 -0.35
N ASP A 390 -4.59 41.25 -1.39
CA ASP A 390 -3.11 41.39 -1.31
C ASP A 390 -2.58 42.49 -0.36
N THR A 391 -3.44 43.34 0.20
CA THR A 391 -3.07 44.49 1.02
C THR A 391 -3.02 44.24 2.53
N ASP A 392 -3.78 43.30 3.10
CA ASP A 392 -3.65 42.91 4.53
C ASP A 392 -4.39 41.60 4.91
N PRO A 393 -3.84 40.40 4.63
CA PRO A 393 -4.41 39.18 5.19
C PRO A 393 -4.34 39.24 6.72
N PRO A 394 -5.27 38.71 7.52
CA PRO A 394 -5.02 38.50 8.96
C PRO A 394 -4.12 37.27 9.22
N PHE A 395 -4.18 36.25 8.35
CA PHE A 395 -3.44 34.99 8.49
C PHE A 395 -2.27 34.89 7.50
N PHE A 396 -1.07 34.62 8.00
CA PHE A 396 0.14 34.43 7.20
C PHE A 396 0.75 33.03 7.34
N GLY A 397 0.13 32.13 8.10
CA GLY A 397 0.62 30.77 8.34
C GLY A 397 0.39 29.79 7.18
N ILE A 398 0.59 30.26 5.95
CA ILE A 398 0.33 29.55 4.70
C ILE A 398 1.56 29.65 3.80
N PHE A 399 1.93 28.55 3.13
CA PHE A 399 3.03 28.47 2.17
C PHE A 399 2.95 29.54 1.09
N GLU A 400 4.07 29.94 0.48
CA GLU A 400 4.13 30.84 -0.68
C GLU A 400 3.46 30.24 -1.92
N GLY A 401 3.54 28.93 -2.07
CA GLY A 401 2.99 28.20 -3.20
C GLY A 401 3.81 26.97 -3.51
N TYR A 402 3.36 26.22 -4.51
CA TYR A 402 4.14 25.14 -5.08
C TYR A 402 5.14 25.71 -6.09
N ILE A 403 6.41 25.37 -5.93
CA ILE A 403 7.44 25.70 -6.92
C ILE A 403 7.24 24.76 -8.13
N LYS A 404 7.09 25.35 -9.32
CA LYS A 404 6.94 24.65 -10.61
C LYS A 404 8.30 24.46 -11.28
N GLU A 405 8.35 23.64 -12.32
CA GLU A 405 9.58 23.35 -13.08
C GLU A 405 10.18 24.61 -13.74
N ASP A 406 9.33 25.57 -14.12
CA ASP A 406 9.73 26.86 -14.66
C ASP A 406 10.20 27.87 -13.59
N GLY A 407 10.19 27.48 -12.32
CA GLY A 407 10.56 28.31 -11.17
C GLY A 407 9.43 29.21 -10.65
N SER A 408 8.25 29.22 -11.28
CA SER A 408 7.09 29.96 -10.77
C SER A 408 6.56 29.35 -9.47
N VAL A 409 5.97 30.20 -8.63
CA VAL A 409 5.38 29.81 -7.34
C VAL A 409 3.88 30.06 -7.42
N GLN A 410 3.07 29.01 -7.26
CA GLN A 410 1.62 29.08 -7.46
C GLN A 410 0.84 28.45 -6.31
N ARG A 411 -0.22 29.15 -5.87
CA ARG A 411 -1.21 28.62 -4.91
C ARG A 411 -2.52 28.29 -5.63
N PRO A 412 -3.20 27.18 -5.29
CA PRO A 412 -4.57 26.94 -5.72
C PRO A 412 -5.51 27.89 -4.97
N VAL A 413 -6.00 28.92 -5.66
CA VAL A 413 -6.89 29.94 -5.11
C VAL A 413 -8.17 30.09 -5.93
N VAL A 414 -9.25 30.48 -5.27
CA VAL A 414 -10.51 30.90 -5.91
C VAL A 414 -10.97 32.24 -5.35
N SER A 415 -11.65 33.03 -6.16
CA SER A 415 -12.26 34.29 -5.73
C SER A 415 -13.64 34.02 -5.11
N SER A 416 -13.91 34.55 -3.92
CA SER A 416 -15.24 34.44 -3.32
C SER A 416 -16.25 35.31 -4.09
N MET A 417 -17.39 34.74 -4.50
CA MET A 417 -18.53 35.52 -4.97
C MET A 417 -19.39 35.91 -3.76
N ALA A 418 -19.59 37.21 -3.52
CA ALA A 418 -20.47 37.66 -2.45
C ALA A 418 -21.91 37.19 -2.74
N ALA A 419 -22.58 36.64 -1.73
CA ALA A 419 -23.99 36.20 -1.86
C ALA A 419 -24.96 37.38 -2.15
N ASN A 420 -24.49 38.63 -2.03
CA ASN A 420 -25.34 39.83 -2.04
C ASN A 420 -24.72 41.05 -2.79
N GLY A 421 -23.62 40.88 -3.54
CA GLY A 421 -23.04 41.94 -4.38
C GLY A 421 -22.35 43.13 -3.68
N THR A 422 -22.25 43.15 -2.34
CA THR A 422 -21.80 44.34 -1.56
C THR A 422 -20.56 44.12 -0.68
N SER A 423 -19.83 43.01 -0.80
CA SER A 423 -18.59 42.75 -0.05
C SER A 423 -17.38 42.57 -0.97
N ALA A 424 -16.20 43.01 -0.53
CA ALA A 424 -14.94 42.86 -1.27
C ALA A 424 -14.65 41.39 -1.64
N LYS A 425 -14.10 41.16 -2.84
CA LYS A 425 -13.78 39.83 -3.38
C LYS A 425 -12.60 39.22 -2.63
N LYS A 426 -12.83 38.30 -1.70
CA LYS A 426 -11.76 37.63 -0.95
C LYS A 426 -11.06 36.57 -1.80
N THR A 427 -9.74 36.44 -1.63
CA THR A 427 -9.00 35.29 -2.15
C THR A 427 -9.07 34.14 -1.16
N LEU A 428 -9.49 32.97 -1.64
CA LEU A 428 -9.64 31.75 -0.86
C LEU A 428 -8.63 30.71 -1.31
N PHE A 429 -7.77 30.24 -0.40
CA PHE A 429 -6.96 29.05 -0.63
C PHE A 429 -7.79 27.80 -0.36
N LEU A 430 -7.85 26.91 -1.35
CA LEU A 430 -8.52 25.62 -1.22
C LEU A 430 -7.53 24.57 -0.71
N THR A 431 -7.83 23.97 0.44
CA THR A 431 -6.99 22.93 1.06
C THR A 431 -7.04 21.58 0.33
N GLY A 432 -8.04 21.39 -0.53
CA GLY A 432 -8.36 20.09 -1.15
C GLY A 432 -9.04 19.09 -0.20
N ASP A 433 -9.41 19.53 1.01
CA ASP A 433 -10.18 18.77 2.00
C ASP A 433 -11.62 19.28 2.08
N ARG A 434 -12.54 18.44 2.53
CA ARG A 434 -13.97 18.76 2.72
C ARG A 434 -14.39 18.57 4.17
N ALA A 435 -15.32 19.41 4.60
CA ALA A 435 -15.89 19.38 5.93
C ALA A 435 -17.33 19.88 5.94
N THR A 436 -18.03 19.62 7.04
CA THR A 436 -19.17 20.43 7.48
C THR A 436 -18.72 21.36 8.62
N ARG A 437 -19.45 22.46 8.82
CA ARG A 437 -19.29 23.35 9.97
C ARG A 437 -20.63 23.48 10.68
N ASP A 438 -20.68 23.14 11.96
CA ASP A 438 -21.92 23.26 12.74
C ASP A 438 -22.21 24.71 13.14
N SER A 439 -23.40 24.94 13.72
CA SER A 439 -23.84 26.26 14.19
C SER A 439 -22.97 26.85 15.31
N ASP A 440 -22.26 26.01 16.07
CA ASP A 440 -21.32 26.43 17.12
C ASP A 440 -19.91 26.75 16.57
N GLY A 441 -19.71 26.57 15.26
CA GLY A 441 -18.45 26.84 14.56
C GLY A 441 -17.43 25.70 14.62
N TYR A 442 -17.83 24.49 15.00
CA TYR A 442 -16.97 23.30 14.98
C TYR A 442 -16.92 22.69 13.59
N PHE A 443 -15.74 22.25 13.19
CA PHE A 443 -15.49 21.63 11.89
C PHE A 443 -15.43 20.11 12.00
N TRP A 444 -16.10 19.43 11.08
CA TRP A 444 -16.12 17.97 11.01
C TRP A 444 -15.51 17.53 9.69
N PHE A 445 -14.39 16.83 9.75
CA PHE A 445 -13.70 16.35 8.56
C PHE A 445 -14.54 15.30 7.86
N VAL A 446 -14.77 15.47 6.55
CA VAL A 446 -15.51 14.50 5.74
C VAL A 446 -14.54 13.64 4.93
N GLY A 447 -13.56 14.26 4.28
CA GLY A 447 -12.58 13.55 3.46
C GLY A 447 -11.83 14.46 2.51
N ARG A 448 -10.93 13.87 1.71
CA ARG A 448 -10.31 14.59 0.60
C ARG A 448 -11.34 14.82 -0.52
N SER A 449 -11.32 15.97 -1.18
CA SER A 449 -12.22 16.24 -2.30
C SER A 449 -12.10 15.21 -3.42
N ASP A 450 -10.90 14.68 -3.67
CA ASP A 450 -10.64 13.63 -4.66
C ASP A 450 -11.03 12.22 -4.20
N ASP A 451 -11.38 12.04 -2.93
CA ASP A 451 -11.73 10.76 -2.32
C ASP A 451 -13.23 10.60 -1.99
N ILE A 452 -14.06 11.64 -2.15
CA ILE A 452 -15.52 11.55 -1.90
C ILE A 452 -16.17 10.57 -2.87
N ILE A 453 -17.03 9.71 -2.32
CA ILE A 453 -17.82 8.74 -3.08
C ILE A 453 -19.21 9.33 -3.29
N ASN A 454 -19.67 9.40 -4.54
CA ASN A 454 -21.04 9.82 -4.85
C ASN A 454 -21.89 8.59 -5.19
N SER A 455 -22.79 8.22 -4.28
CA SER A 455 -23.67 7.06 -4.46
C SER A 455 -25.13 7.45 -4.40
N SER A 456 -25.83 7.41 -5.53
CA SER A 456 -27.26 7.78 -5.64
C SER A 456 -27.57 9.19 -5.12
N GLY A 457 -26.68 10.15 -5.36
CA GLY A 457 -26.83 11.54 -4.88
C GLY A 457 -26.37 11.77 -3.45
N TYR A 458 -26.05 10.71 -2.69
CA TYR A 458 -25.42 10.83 -1.38
C TYR A 458 -23.91 10.99 -1.53
N ARG A 459 -23.37 12.04 -0.91
CA ARG A 459 -21.93 12.24 -0.76
C ARG A 459 -21.47 11.50 0.49
N ILE A 460 -20.54 10.58 0.30
CA ILE A 460 -20.07 9.66 1.34
C ILE A 460 -18.56 9.84 1.47
N GLY A 461 -18.13 10.18 2.69
CA GLY A 461 -16.71 10.24 3.02
C GLY A 461 -16.16 8.82 3.19
N PRO A 462 -14.99 8.46 2.63
CA PRO A 462 -14.42 7.14 2.87
C PRO A 462 -14.06 6.93 4.35
N TYR A 463 -13.61 7.98 5.04
CA TYR A 463 -13.14 7.90 6.42
C TYR A 463 -14.25 7.63 7.44
N GLU A 464 -15.47 8.12 7.21
CA GLU A 464 -16.61 7.81 8.08
C GLU A 464 -16.94 6.31 8.02
N VAL A 465 -16.89 5.71 6.83
CA VAL A 465 -17.13 4.27 6.64
C VAL A 465 -16.00 3.45 7.26
N GLU A 466 -14.74 3.85 7.05
CA GLU A 466 -13.58 3.21 7.67
C GLU A 466 -13.62 3.29 9.21
N SER A 467 -14.11 4.40 9.76
CA SER A 467 -14.24 4.58 11.21
C SER A 467 -15.30 3.67 11.82
N VAL A 468 -16.38 3.39 11.08
CA VAL A 468 -17.38 2.39 11.46
C VAL A 468 -16.77 0.99 11.34
N LEU A 469 -16.15 0.65 10.20
CA LEU A 469 -15.52 -0.66 9.97
C LEU A 469 -14.51 -1.04 11.06
N LYS A 470 -13.71 -0.08 11.52
CA LYS A 470 -12.73 -0.27 12.60
C LYS A 470 -13.34 -0.63 13.97
N GLN A 471 -14.64 -0.40 14.18
CA GLN A 471 -15.31 -0.82 15.41
C GLN A 471 -15.65 -2.32 15.40
N HIS A 472 -15.56 -2.99 14.24
CA HIS A 472 -15.75 -4.42 14.13
C HIS A 472 -14.49 -5.16 14.56
N THR A 473 -14.61 -6.10 15.51
CA THR A 473 -13.51 -6.91 16.07
C THR A 473 -12.70 -7.66 15.02
N GLY A 474 -13.33 -8.01 13.90
CA GLY A 474 -12.67 -8.68 12.77
C GLY A 474 -11.81 -7.78 11.88
N VAL A 475 -11.82 -6.45 12.03
CA VAL A 475 -11.14 -5.52 11.11
C VAL A 475 -9.85 -4.98 11.73
N VAL A 476 -8.70 -5.29 11.10
CA VAL A 476 -7.39 -4.73 11.47
C VAL A 476 -7.19 -3.35 10.82
N GLU A 477 -7.42 -3.27 9.51
CA GLU A 477 -7.25 -2.07 8.71
C GLU A 477 -8.25 -2.09 7.56
N SER A 478 -8.66 -0.91 7.09
CA SER A 478 -9.58 -0.81 5.96
C SER A 478 -9.26 0.39 5.09
N ALA A 479 -9.50 0.26 3.78
CA ALA A 479 -9.47 1.36 2.83
C ALA A 479 -10.80 1.41 2.06
N VAL A 480 -11.49 2.53 2.12
CA VAL A 480 -12.76 2.74 1.43
C VAL A 480 -12.56 3.62 0.21
N VAL A 481 -13.10 3.20 -0.92
CA VAL A 481 -13.02 3.92 -2.19
C VAL A 481 -14.34 3.85 -2.96
N ALA A 482 -14.52 4.79 -3.90
CA ALA A 482 -15.58 4.71 -4.88
C ALA A 482 -15.36 3.54 -5.84
N SER A 483 -16.41 2.77 -6.09
CA SER A 483 -16.46 1.71 -7.08
C SER A 483 -17.58 2.02 -8.08
N PRO A 484 -17.32 2.07 -9.40
CA PRO A 484 -18.38 2.43 -10.36
C PRO A 484 -19.58 1.48 -10.29
N ASP A 485 -20.76 2.05 -10.50
CA ASP A 485 -22.03 1.32 -10.41
C ASP A 485 -23.04 1.85 -11.44
N PRO A 486 -23.64 1.00 -12.29
CA PRO A 486 -24.53 1.44 -13.36
C PRO A 486 -25.76 2.23 -12.89
N GLU A 487 -26.29 1.91 -11.71
CA GLU A 487 -27.52 2.52 -11.20
C GLU A 487 -27.24 3.72 -10.28
N ARG A 488 -26.13 3.66 -9.56
CA ARG A 488 -25.83 4.60 -8.46
C ARG A 488 -24.69 5.57 -8.76
N VAL A 489 -24.18 5.57 -9.99
CA VAL A 489 -22.95 6.23 -10.45
C VAL A 489 -21.71 5.58 -9.83
N GLU A 490 -21.59 5.63 -8.51
CA GLU A 490 -20.60 4.89 -7.74
C GLU A 490 -21.26 4.26 -6.51
N VAL A 491 -20.63 3.24 -5.93
CA VAL A 491 -20.99 2.66 -4.63
C VAL A 491 -19.77 2.59 -3.74
N VAL A 492 -20.02 2.55 -2.42
CA VAL A 492 -18.97 2.39 -1.41
C VAL A 492 -18.37 0.99 -1.51
N LYS A 493 -17.06 0.92 -1.77
CA LYS A 493 -16.27 -0.32 -1.67
C LYS A 493 -15.27 -0.24 -0.53
N ALA A 494 -15.27 -1.26 0.33
CA ALA A 494 -14.27 -1.42 1.39
C ALA A 494 -13.29 -2.54 1.03
N PHE A 495 -11.99 -2.24 1.05
CA PHE A 495 -10.92 -3.22 1.16
C PHE A 495 -10.62 -3.41 2.65
N ILE A 496 -10.68 -4.64 3.15
CA ILE A 496 -10.59 -4.94 4.58
C ILE A 496 -9.46 -5.95 4.82
N VAL A 497 -8.55 -5.59 5.72
CA VAL A 497 -7.57 -6.51 6.31
C VAL A 497 -8.19 -7.07 7.57
N LEU A 498 -8.33 -8.39 7.64
CA LEU A 498 -8.96 -9.08 8.76
C LEU A 498 -7.95 -9.41 9.87
N THR A 499 -8.45 -9.62 11.10
CA THR A 499 -7.67 -10.28 12.15
C THR A 499 -7.46 -11.75 11.81
N GLU A 500 -6.41 -12.40 12.34
CA GLU A 500 -6.12 -13.81 12.05
C GLU A 500 -7.29 -14.75 12.40
N GLU A 501 -8.02 -14.44 13.47
CA GLU A 501 -9.21 -15.20 13.89
C GLU A 501 -10.33 -15.08 12.85
N TYR A 502 -10.62 -13.86 12.37
CA TYR A 502 -11.70 -13.61 11.42
C TYR A 502 -11.33 -13.99 9.98
N ALA A 503 -10.04 -13.99 9.64
CA ALA A 503 -9.53 -14.44 8.35
C ALA A 503 -9.82 -15.94 8.09
N ARG A 504 -10.07 -16.73 9.15
CA ARG A 504 -10.40 -18.16 9.08
C ARG A 504 -11.90 -18.45 9.00
N ARG A 505 -12.76 -17.43 9.12
CA ARG A 505 -14.23 -17.58 9.05
C ARG A 505 -14.70 -17.64 7.60
N ASN A 506 -15.91 -18.17 7.37
CA ASN A 506 -16.57 -18.10 6.07
C ASN A 506 -16.67 -16.64 5.62
N GLN A 507 -16.05 -16.33 4.47
CA GLN A 507 -15.88 -14.95 4.01
C GLN A 507 -17.19 -14.34 3.50
N ASP A 508 -18.14 -15.14 3.02
CA ASP A 508 -19.43 -14.64 2.53
C ASP A 508 -20.36 -14.27 3.68
N GLU A 509 -20.42 -15.13 4.70
CA GLU A 509 -21.11 -14.81 5.96
C GLU A 509 -20.48 -13.59 6.63
N LEU A 510 -19.14 -13.54 6.71
CA LEU A 510 -18.44 -12.41 7.31
C LEU A 510 -18.64 -11.11 6.54
N ARG A 511 -18.74 -11.17 5.21
CA ARG A 511 -19.07 -10.01 4.38
C ARG A 511 -20.46 -9.47 4.74
N LYS A 512 -21.45 -10.35 4.86
CA LYS A 512 -22.81 -9.97 5.27
C LYS A 512 -22.84 -9.44 6.69
N GLU A 513 -22.14 -10.08 7.62
CA GLU A 513 -21.98 -9.65 9.01
C GLU A 513 -21.42 -8.22 9.10
N ILE A 514 -20.32 -7.94 8.39
CA ILE A 514 -19.69 -6.61 8.38
C ILE A 514 -20.61 -5.58 7.71
N GLN A 515 -21.31 -5.93 6.63
CA GLN A 515 -22.27 -5.05 5.99
C GLN A 515 -23.43 -4.70 6.91
N ASP A 516 -24.00 -5.69 7.60
CA ASP A 516 -25.10 -5.49 8.53
C ASP A 516 -24.63 -4.76 9.79
N PHE A 517 -23.41 -5.00 10.25
CA PHE A 517 -22.76 -4.20 11.29
C PHE A 517 -22.68 -2.72 10.89
N CYS A 518 -22.19 -2.41 9.68
CA CYS A 518 -22.14 -1.03 9.20
C CYS A 518 -23.52 -0.37 9.09
N LYS A 519 -24.56 -1.11 8.67
CA LYS A 519 -25.95 -0.61 8.60
C LYS A 519 -26.55 -0.32 9.99
N ARG A 520 -26.14 -1.06 11.03
CA ARG A 520 -26.57 -0.80 12.41
C ARG A 520 -25.86 0.42 13.03
N MET A 521 -24.58 0.61 12.70
CA MET A 521 -23.72 1.61 13.33
C MET A 521 -23.69 2.96 12.61
N SER A 522 -24.26 3.05 11.40
CA SER A 522 -24.27 4.28 10.61
C SER A 522 -25.49 4.36 9.69
N ALA A 523 -25.73 5.52 9.09
CA ALA A 523 -26.86 5.70 8.18
C ALA A 523 -26.82 4.65 7.04
N PRO A 524 -27.93 3.93 6.75
CA PRO A 524 -27.93 2.79 5.84
C PRO A 524 -27.47 3.05 4.41
N TYR A 525 -27.31 4.30 3.97
CA TYR A 525 -26.76 4.64 2.65
C TYR A 525 -25.22 4.62 2.62
N LYS A 526 -24.54 4.64 3.78
CA LYS A 526 -23.07 4.72 3.90
C LYS A 526 -22.37 3.37 3.91
N TYR A 527 -23.08 2.26 4.14
CA TYR A 527 -22.47 0.95 4.28
C TYR A 527 -21.72 0.51 3.00
N PRO A 528 -20.64 -0.28 3.13
CA PRO A 528 -19.90 -0.77 1.97
C PRO A 528 -20.70 -1.84 1.22
N ARG A 529 -21.34 -1.44 0.11
CA ARG A 529 -22.06 -2.36 -0.80
C ARG A 529 -21.15 -3.42 -1.39
N ARG A 530 -19.86 -3.12 -1.54
CA ARG A 530 -18.83 -4.06 -2.00
C ARG A 530 -17.76 -4.19 -0.92
N VAL A 531 -17.41 -5.41 -0.54
CA VAL A 531 -16.34 -5.69 0.43
C VAL A 531 -15.38 -6.69 -0.18
N GLN A 532 -14.10 -6.37 -0.09
CA GLN A 532 -13.01 -7.25 -0.51
C GLN A 532 -12.04 -7.44 0.66
N PHE A 533 -11.89 -8.68 1.11
CA PHE A 533 -10.86 -9.02 2.09
C PHE A 533 -9.51 -9.13 1.39
N VAL A 534 -8.48 -8.53 1.98
CA VAL A 534 -7.15 -8.43 1.39
C VAL A 534 -6.07 -8.60 2.45
N GLU A 535 -4.92 -9.14 2.05
CA GLU A 535 -3.72 -9.15 2.88
C GLU A 535 -3.21 -7.72 3.14
N PRO A 536 -2.52 -7.46 4.27
CA PRO A 536 -1.97 -6.13 4.57
C PRO A 536 -1.10 -5.53 3.45
N SER A 537 -0.38 -6.39 2.72
CA SER A 537 0.50 -6.00 1.61
C SER A 537 -0.24 -5.51 0.36
N PHE A 538 -1.55 -5.78 0.25
CA PHE A 538 -2.37 -5.32 -0.88
C PHE A 538 -2.68 -3.83 -0.80
N LEU A 539 -2.85 -3.27 0.40
CA LEU A 539 -3.17 -1.86 0.58
C LEU A 539 -1.94 -1.01 0.23
N PRO A 540 -1.92 -0.29 -0.90
CA PRO A 540 -0.76 0.49 -1.31
C PRO A 540 -0.58 1.64 -0.32
N LYS A 541 0.62 1.78 0.24
CA LYS A 541 0.94 2.86 1.20
C LYS A 541 2.10 3.71 0.70
N THR A 542 2.09 4.99 1.06
CA THR A 542 3.27 5.87 0.92
C THR A 542 4.40 5.41 1.85
N ILE A 543 5.58 6.00 1.69
CA ILE A 543 6.72 5.81 2.61
C ILE A 543 6.33 6.19 4.06
N SER A 544 5.38 7.11 4.24
CA SER A 544 4.82 7.48 5.55
C SER A 544 3.69 6.56 6.06
N GLY A 545 3.38 5.47 5.35
CA GLY A 545 2.33 4.53 5.73
C GLY A 545 0.90 4.97 5.37
N LYS A 546 0.71 6.08 4.65
CA LYS A 546 -0.63 6.56 4.25
C LYS A 546 -1.17 5.75 3.07
N ILE A 547 -2.42 5.28 3.17
CA ILE A 547 -3.08 4.51 2.09
C ILE A 547 -3.24 5.38 0.83
N MET A 548 -2.79 4.86 -0.31
CA MET A 548 -2.88 5.49 -1.63
C MET A 548 -4.23 5.14 -2.30
N ARG A 549 -5.32 5.78 -1.84
CA ARG A 549 -6.70 5.51 -2.32
C ARG A 549 -6.89 5.73 -3.82
N ASN A 550 -6.13 6.64 -4.43
CA ASN A 550 -6.15 6.84 -5.87
C ASN A 550 -5.75 5.57 -6.65
N ARG A 551 -4.74 4.82 -6.17
CA ARG A 551 -4.30 3.56 -6.78
C ARG A 551 -5.39 2.51 -6.63
N LEU A 552 -5.98 2.39 -5.44
CA LEU A 552 -7.11 1.50 -5.19
C LEU A 552 -8.33 1.85 -6.06
N ARG A 553 -8.66 3.15 -6.23
CA ARG A 553 -9.69 3.63 -7.15
C ARG A 553 -9.37 3.30 -8.60
N ALA A 554 -8.13 3.52 -9.04
CA ALA A 554 -7.72 3.21 -10.42
C ALA A 554 -7.82 1.70 -10.69
N MET A 555 -7.37 0.86 -9.76
CA MET A 555 -7.54 -0.59 -9.81
C MET A 555 -9.02 -0.97 -9.89
N GLU A 556 -9.87 -0.34 -9.08
CA GLU A 556 -11.31 -0.63 -9.08
C GLU A 556 -12.03 -0.12 -10.33
N ARG A 557 -11.68 1.06 -10.84
CA ARG A 557 -12.21 1.61 -12.10
C ARG A 557 -11.79 0.79 -13.29
N ALA A 558 -10.55 0.30 -13.33
CA ALA A 558 -10.11 -0.64 -14.36
C ALA A 558 -10.93 -1.95 -14.29
N ARG A 559 -11.16 -2.48 -13.07
CA ARG A 559 -11.98 -3.69 -12.86
C ARG A 559 -13.42 -3.51 -13.35
N VAL A 560 -14.05 -2.37 -13.08
CA VAL A 560 -15.48 -2.13 -13.41
C VAL A 560 -15.68 -1.53 -14.81
N GLY A 561 -14.75 -0.73 -15.33
CA GLY A 561 -14.82 -0.19 -16.69
C GLY A 561 -14.86 -1.28 -17.76
N SER A 562 -14.14 -2.39 -17.52
CA SER A 562 -14.24 -3.61 -18.34
C SER A 562 -15.60 -4.33 -18.22
N SER A 563 -16.39 -4.02 -17.19
CA SER A 563 -17.74 -4.58 -16.92
C SER A 563 -18.88 -3.68 -17.43
N VAL A 564 -18.75 -2.35 -17.37
CA VAL A 564 -19.79 -1.39 -17.82
C VAL A 564 -19.86 -1.32 -19.36
N ALA A 565 -18.72 -1.38 -20.06
CA ALA A 565 -18.70 -1.46 -21.53
C ALA A 565 -19.35 -2.74 -22.08
N LYS A 566 -19.48 -3.79 -21.26
CA LYS A 566 -20.21 -5.03 -21.60
C LYS A 566 -21.71 -4.96 -21.27
N ASN A 567 -22.15 -4.05 -20.39
CA ASN A 567 -23.54 -3.95 -19.92
C ASN A 567 -24.36 -2.87 -20.61
N THR A 568 -23.77 -1.81 -21.16
CA THR A 568 -24.50 -0.81 -21.98
C THR A 568 -25.07 -1.39 -23.28
N ALA A 569 -24.54 -2.53 -23.76
CA ALA A 569 -25.14 -3.28 -24.87
C ALA A 569 -26.34 -4.17 -24.46
N LYS A 570 -26.63 -4.33 -23.15
CA LYS A 570 -27.67 -5.24 -22.63
C LYS A 570 -28.88 -4.54 -21.99
N MET A 571 -28.91 -3.21 -21.80
CA MET A 571 -30.02 -2.50 -21.14
C MET A 571 -31.21 -2.12 -22.05
N ALA A 572 -31.28 -2.62 -23.28
CA ALA A 572 -32.47 -2.53 -24.12
C ALA A 572 -33.31 -3.81 -24.00
N THR A 573 -34.01 -4.00 -22.87
CA THR A 573 -35.27 -4.79 -22.68
C THR A 573 -35.49 -5.06 -21.19
N ALA A 574 -36.70 -4.76 -20.73
CA ALA A 574 -37.07 -4.58 -19.33
C ALA A 574 -37.54 -5.87 -18.61
N ALA A 575 -37.23 -5.95 -17.30
CA ALA A 575 -38.09 -6.21 -16.11
C ALA A 575 -39.10 -7.40 -16.06
N PRO A 576 -39.66 -7.76 -14.87
CA PRO A 576 -39.06 -8.08 -13.57
C PRO A 576 -39.77 -9.29 -12.86
N ALA A 577 -39.53 -9.47 -11.54
CA ALA A 577 -40.29 -10.26 -10.54
C ALA A 577 -39.91 -11.76 -10.39
N GLU A 578 -39.87 -12.40 -9.22
CA GLU A 578 -40.18 -12.04 -7.82
C GLU A 578 -39.56 -13.07 -6.84
N THR A 579 -39.53 -12.68 -5.57
CA THR A 579 -39.09 -13.34 -4.31
C THR A 579 -39.68 -14.77 -4.07
N VAL A 580 -39.13 -15.66 -3.23
CA VAL A 580 -39.24 -15.69 -1.74
C VAL A 580 -38.43 -16.89 -1.16
N ALA A 581 -37.58 -16.62 -0.15
CA ALA A 581 -37.29 -17.30 1.15
C ALA A 581 -37.87 -18.72 1.44
N VAL A 582 -37.27 -19.63 2.23
CA VAL A 582 -36.91 -19.57 3.66
C VAL A 582 -35.96 -20.76 4.02
N ALA A 583 -35.14 -20.54 5.05
CA ALA A 583 -34.16 -21.38 5.76
C ALA A 583 -34.78 -22.53 6.64
N PRO A 584 -34.12 -23.07 7.69
CA PRO A 584 -32.78 -23.71 7.85
C PRO A 584 -32.82 -25.03 8.67
N ALA A 585 -31.71 -25.76 8.78
CA ALA A 585 -31.28 -26.51 9.99
C ALA A 585 -29.79 -26.89 9.84
N ASN A 586 -28.86 -26.29 10.60
CA ASN A 586 -28.36 -26.75 11.91
C ASN A 586 -27.96 -28.23 11.94
N GLU A 587 -26.66 -28.54 11.99
CA GLU A 587 -25.97 -28.86 13.25
C GLU A 587 -24.45 -29.05 13.07
N SER A 588 -23.76 -28.61 14.11
CA SER A 588 -22.31 -28.57 14.36
C SER A 588 -21.63 -29.95 14.44
N VAL A 589 -20.28 -29.99 14.27
CA VAL A 589 -19.30 -30.37 15.32
C VAL A 589 -17.83 -30.28 14.83
N LYS A 590 -17.03 -29.52 15.61
CA LYS A 590 -15.57 -29.52 15.95
C LYS A 590 -14.73 -30.76 15.49
N GLN A 591 -13.41 -30.73 15.19
CA GLN A 591 -12.25 -30.00 15.76
C GLN A 591 -10.91 -30.36 15.03
N ASN A 592 -9.99 -29.38 14.94
CA ASN A 592 -8.49 -29.39 15.00
C ASN A 592 -7.55 -30.31 14.16
N GLY A 593 -6.46 -29.71 13.64
CA GLY A 593 -5.21 -30.40 13.28
C GLY A 593 -4.02 -29.49 12.91
N THR A 594 -2.91 -29.66 13.63
CA THR A 594 -1.53 -29.20 13.33
C THR A 594 -0.90 -29.99 12.17
N HIS A 595 0.07 -29.46 11.41
CA HIS A 595 0.98 -30.28 10.58
C HIS A 595 2.42 -30.15 11.15
N SER A 596 3.03 -31.17 11.73
CA SER A 596 3.35 -32.44 11.07
C SER A 596 2.45 -33.64 11.39
N SER A 597 1.92 -34.25 10.34
CA SER A 597 1.70 -35.71 10.26
C SER A 597 1.67 -36.09 8.78
N GLY A 598 2.32 -37.19 8.38
CA GLY A 598 2.49 -37.64 6.99
C GLY A 598 1.20 -38.05 6.28
N ARG A 599 0.32 -37.09 5.97
CA ARG A 599 -0.88 -37.27 5.15
C ARG A 599 -0.57 -36.88 3.70
N HIS A 600 -0.92 -37.76 2.77
CA HIS A 600 -0.60 -37.63 1.34
C HIS A 600 -1.15 -36.33 0.71
N GLU A 601 -0.40 -35.70 -0.21
CA GLU A 601 -0.76 -34.39 -0.79
C GLU A 601 -2.11 -34.39 -1.54
N GLU A 602 -2.52 -35.52 -2.10
CA GLU A 602 -3.81 -35.71 -2.79
C GLU A 602 -5.03 -35.43 -1.88
N TYR A 603 -4.89 -35.55 -0.57
CA TYR A 603 -5.96 -35.21 0.36
C TYR A 603 -6.38 -33.74 0.24
N GLN A 604 -5.51 -32.84 -0.22
CA GLN A 604 -5.90 -31.46 -0.49
C GLN A 604 -7.02 -31.37 -1.54
N TYR A 605 -6.97 -32.20 -2.59
CA TYR A 605 -8.01 -32.27 -3.61
C TYR A 605 -9.29 -32.92 -3.06
N LEU A 606 -9.17 -34.03 -2.33
CA LEU A 606 -10.32 -34.74 -1.76
C LEU A 606 -11.06 -33.89 -0.72
N ASP A 607 -10.31 -33.19 0.13
CA ASP A 607 -10.87 -32.31 1.15
C ASP A 607 -11.62 -31.14 0.49
N LEU A 608 -11.16 -30.64 -0.68
CA LEU A 608 -11.90 -29.62 -1.45
C LEU A 608 -13.15 -30.19 -2.15
N VAL A 609 -13.10 -31.44 -2.64
CA VAL A 609 -14.31 -32.11 -3.15
C VAL A 609 -15.36 -32.26 -2.06
N ARG A 610 -14.98 -32.63 -0.83
CA ARG A 610 -15.90 -32.66 0.32
C ARG A 610 -16.49 -31.29 0.58
N GLU A 611 -15.65 -30.27 0.68
CA GLU A 611 -16.06 -28.88 0.90
C GLU A 611 -17.11 -28.43 -0.14
N ILE A 612 -16.91 -28.73 -1.43
CA ILE A 612 -17.87 -28.37 -2.49
C ILE A 612 -19.18 -29.17 -2.37
N LEU A 613 -19.14 -30.44 -1.98
CA LEU A 613 -20.35 -31.24 -1.80
C LEU A 613 -21.15 -30.83 -0.55
N ASP A 614 -20.46 -30.40 0.50
CA ASP A 614 -21.06 -30.06 1.80
C ASP A 614 -21.55 -28.60 1.84
N GLU A 615 -20.75 -27.67 1.31
CA GLU A 615 -20.94 -26.22 1.45
C GLU A 615 -21.14 -25.51 0.10
N GLY A 616 -20.99 -26.21 -1.02
CA GLY A 616 -21.07 -25.61 -2.35
C GLY A 616 -22.46 -25.06 -2.68
N GLU A 617 -22.48 -23.86 -3.25
CA GLU A 617 -23.71 -23.25 -3.74
C GLU A 617 -24.20 -24.03 -4.97
N HIS A 618 -25.45 -24.49 -4.94
CA HIS A 618 -26.09 -25.05 -6.12
C HIS A 618 -26.35 -23.95 -7.16
N ARG A 619 -25.75 -24.07 -8.34
CA ARG A 619 -25.87 -23.10 -9.43
C ARG A 619 -26.43 -23.76 -10.69
N PRO A 620 -27.36 -23.08 -11.40
CA PRO A 620 -27.69 -23.48 -12.76
C PRO A 620 -26.46 -23.29 -13.66
N ASP A 621 -26.19 -24.24 -14.54
CA ASP A 621 -25.11 -24.18 -15.51
C ASP A 621 -25.62 -24.07 -16.95
N ARG A 622 -24.69 -23.86 -17.88
CA ARG A 622 -24.99 -23.74 -19.31
C ARG A 622 -25.42 -25.06 -19.97
N THR A 623 -25.17 -26.20 -19.32
CA THR A 623 -25.44 -27.55 -19.86
C THR A 623 -26.78 -28.11 -19.40
N GLY A 624 -27.45 -27.43 -18.44
CA GLY A 624 -28.73 -27.86 -17.86
C GLY A 624 -28.58 -28.92 -16.78
N THR A 625 -27.35 -29.28 -16.40
CA THR A 625 -27.04 -30.29 -15.37
C THR A 625 -27.09 -29.68 -13.97
N GLY A 626 -26.64 -28.44 -13.84
CA GLY A 626 -26.40 -27.78 -12.57
C GLY A 626 -25.09 -28.23 -11.91
N THR A 627 -24.56 -27.37 -11.04
CA THR A 627 -23.32 -27.62 -10.30
C THR A 627 -23.45 -27.25 -8.83
N TYR A 628 -22.67 -27.89 -7.97
CA TYR A 628 -22.31 -27.35 -6.66
C TYR A 628 -20.98 -26.63 -6.81
N SER A 629 -20.89 -25.36 -6.39
CA SER A 629 -19.75 -24.49 -6.67
C SER A 629 -19.28 -23.73 -5.44
N ILE A 630 -17.96 -23.61 -5.29
CA ILE A 630 -17.30 -22.69 -4.35
C ILE A 630 -16.43 -21.71 -5.14
N PHE A 631 -16.60 -20.44 -4.84
CA PHE A 631 -15.80 -19.37 -5.44
C PHE A 631 -14.50 -19.15 -4.66
N ALA A 632 -13.39 -19.11 -5.39
CA ALA A 632 -12.04 -18.86 -4.91
C ALA A 632 -11.62 -19.74 -3.71
N PRO A 633 -11.72 -21.09 -3.83
CA PRO A 633 -11.32 -21.97 -2.75
C PRO A 633 -9.81 -21.90 -2.49
N ARG A 634 -9.37 -22.51 -1.38
CA ARG A 634 -7.94 -22.60 -1.03
C ARG A 634 -7.11 -23.19 -2.19
N PRO A 635 -5.93 -22.63 -2.52
CA PRO A 635 -5.06 -23.20 -3.54
C PRO A 635 -4.56 -24.60 -3.16
N LEU A 636 -4.39 -25.47 -4.16
CA LEU A 636 -3.76 -26.78 -3.99
C LEU A 636 -2.27 -26.68 -4.31
N LYS A 637 -1.40 -27.25 -3.48
CA LYS A 637 0.05 -27.24 -3.71
C LYS A 637 0.61 -28.65 -3.74
N PHE A 638 1.32 -28.98 -4.82
CA PHE A 638 1.93 -30.29 -5.03
C PHE A 638 3.45 -30.18 -5.21
N SER A 639 4.20 -31.05 -4.54
CA SER A 639 5.63 -31.18 -4.80
C SER A 639 5.88 -31.87 -6.14
N LEU A 640 6.89 -31.42 -6.87
CA LEU A 640 7.33 -32.04 -8.12
C LEU A 640 8.61 -32.85 -7.96
N SER A 641 9.19 -32.85 -6.76
CA SER A 641 10.34 -33.68 -6.42
C SER A 641 10.22 -34.22 -4.99
N LYS A 642 10.65 -35.47 -4.79
CA LYS A 642 10.75 -36.12 -3.49
C LYS A 642 12.17 -36.63 -3.33
N ASN A 643 12.91 -36.06 -2.39
CA ASN A 643 14.31 -36.42 -2.12
C ASN A 643 15.23 -36.37 -3.36
N GLY A 644 14.99 -35.43 -4.28
CA GLY A 644 15.76 -35.29 -5.51
C GLY A 644 15.23 -36.12 -6.69
N THR A 645 14.31 -37.05 -6.46
CA THR A 645 13.63 -37.80 -7.53
C THR A 645 12.43 -37.00 -8.06
N PRO A 646 12.31 -36.76 -9.37
CA PRO A 646 11.13 -36.13 -9.95
C PRO A 646 9.89 -37.01 -9.76
N ILE A 647 8.79 -36.41 -9.29
CA ILE A 647 7.49 -37.06 -9.13
C ILE A 647 6.43 -36.30 -9.92
N LEU A 648 5.42 -37.01 -10.40
CA LEU A 648 4.30 -36.43 -11.14
C LEU A 648 3.02 -36.57 -10.32
N PRO A 649 2.42 -35.45 -9.84
CA PRO A 649 1.12 -35.45 -9.18
C PRO A 649 0.00 -35.96 -10.10
N LEU A 650 -0.17 -37.28 -10.13
CA LEU A 650 -1.27 -37.99 -10.76
C LEU A 650 -2.16 -38.54 -9.67
N LEU A 651 -3.43 -38.14 -9.65
CA LEU A 651 -4.37 -38.65 -8.66
C LEU A 651 -4.40 -40.18 -8.70
N THR A 652 -4.49 -40.78 -7.52
CA THR A 652 -4.46 -42.22 -7.31
C THR A 652 -5.78 -42.75 -6.79
N THR A 653 -6.61 -41.92 -6.18
CA THR A 653 -7.99 -42.28 -5.79
C THR A 653 -8.89 -42.53 -6.99
N LYS A 654 -8.52 -42.03 -8.18
CA LYS A 654 -9.07 -42.45 -9.47
C LYS A 654 -7.98 -42.49 -10.53
N ARG A 655 -8.17 -43.34 -11.54
CA ARG A 655 -7.28 -43.40 -12.70
C ARG A 655 -7.44 -42.16 -13.57
N VAL A 656 -6.35 -41.42 -13.79
CA VAL A 656 -6.24 -40.33 -14.76
C VAL A 656 -5.78 -40.90 -16.10
N PHE A 657 -6.35 -40.41 -17.22
CA PHE A 657 -5.99 -40.90 -18.55
C PHE A 657 -4.67 -40.27 -19.04
N THR A 658 -3.55 -40.79 -18.54
CA THR A 658 -2.23 -40.17 -18.69
C THR A 658 -1.77 -39.97 -20.13
N ARG A 659 -2.11 -40.90 -21.04
CA ARG A 659 -1.80 -40.74 -22.47
C ARG A 659 -2.46 -39.49 -23.05
N ALA A 660 -3.72 -39.23 -22.72
CA ALA A 660 -4.40 -38.02 -23.17
C ALA A 660 -3.78 -36.75 -22.58
N VAL A 661 -3.33 -36.78 -21.31
CA VAL A 661 -2.64 -35.64 -20.67
C VAL A 661 -1.37 -35.26 -21.43
N ILE A 662 -0.56 -36.25 -21.80
CA ILE A 662 0.70 -36.00 -22.50
C ILE A 662 0.43 -35.50 -23.92
N GLU A 663 -0.42 -36.20 -24.69
CA GLU A 663 -0.70 -35.85 -26.09
C GLU A 663 -1.37 -34.46 -26.21
N GLU A 664 -2.29 -34.11 -25.31
CA GLU A 664 -2.91 -32.77 -25.31
C GLU A 664 -1.89 -31.67 -24.94
N LEU A 665 -1.02 -31.92 -23.96
CA LEU A 665 0.02 -30.95 -23.62
C LEU A 665 0.98 -30.72 -24.79
N LEU A 666 1.39 -31.78 -25.50
CA LEU A 666 2.22 -31.68 -26.70
C LEU A 666 1.48 -30.91 -27.81
N TRP A 667 0.18 -31.13 -27.94
CA TRP A 667 -0.68 -30.38 -28.87
C TRP A 667 -0.77 -28.88 -28.51
N PHE A 668 -0.87 -28.52 -27.22
CA PHE A 668 -0.78 -27.12 -26.77
C PHE A 668 0.60 -26.51 -27.07
N ILE A 669 1.69 -27.24 -26.79
CA ILE A 669 3.06 -26.77 -27.05
C ILE A 669 3.28 -26.52 -28.54
N ALA A 670 2.75 -27.38 -29.41
CA ALA A 670 2.82 -27.25 -30.86
C ALA A 670 1.99 -26.08 -31.41
N GLY A 671 1.17 -25.41 -30.59
CA GLY A 671 0.33 -24.30 -31.04
C GLY A 671 -0.86 -24.74 -31.91
N SER A 672 -1.19 -26.03 -31.92
CA SER A 672 -2.23 -26.57 -32.80
C SER A 672 -3.62 -26.06 -32.40
N THR A 673 -4.48 -25.90 -33.41
CA THR A 673 -5.87 -25.43 -33.25
C THR A 673 -6.89 -26.38 -33.86
N SER A 674 -6.44 -27.52 -34.41
CA SER A 674 -7.31 -28.56 -34.95
C SER A 674 -7.43 -29.73 -33.99
N SER A 675 -8.64 -30.25 -33.76
CA SER A 675 -8.85 -31.48 -32.99
C SER A 675 -8.41 -32.74 -33.75
N ILE A 676 -8.28 -32.68 -35.08
CA ILE A 676 -8.04 -33.85 -35.96
C ILE A 676 -6.79 -34.66 -35.56
N PRO A 677 -5.61 -34.06 -35.33
CA PRO A 677 -4.42 -34.83 -34.96
C PRO A 677 -4.58 -35.61 -33.64
N LEU A 678 -5.31 -35.03 -32.67
CA LEU A 678 -5.63 -35.73 -31.42
C LEU A 678 -6.61 -36.87 -31.67
N SER A 679 -7.63 -36.67 -32.50
CA SER A 679 -8.60 -37.71 -32.87
C SER A 679 -7.91 -38.89 -33.58
N GLU A 680 -6.99 -38.62 -34.52
CA GLU A 680 -6.19 -39.63 -35.23
C GLU A 680 -5.24 -40.39 -34.29
N ALA A 681 -4.71 -39.72 -33.26
CA ALA A 681 -3.95 -40.36 -32.18
C ALA A 681 -4.83 -41.19 -31.22
N GLY A 682 -6.16 -41.18 -31.39
CA GLY A 682 -7.13 -41.88 -30.55
C GLY A 682 -7.54 -41.11 -29.28
N ILE A 683 -7.23 -39.81 -29.21
CA ILE A 683 -7.54 -38.92 -28.09
C ILE A 683 -8.74 -38.03 -28.47
N LYS A 684 -9.94 -38.42 -28.02
CA LYS A 684 -11.21 -37.86 -28.48
C LYS A 684 -11.79 -36.73 -27.62
N ILE A 685 -10.97 -36.10 -26.79
CA ILE A 685 -11.44 -35.13 -25.76
C ILE A 685 -11.96 -33.82 -26.36
N TRP A 686 -11.57 -33.50 -27.59
CA TRP A 686 -11.97 -32.28 -28.32
C TRP A 686 -13.00 -32.54 -29.43
N ASP A 687 -13.31 -33.80 -29.76
CA ASP A 687 -14.18 -34.17 -30.89
C ASP A 687 -15.57 -33.52 -30.77
N GLY A 688 -16.12 -33.46 -29.55
CA GLY A 688 -17.41 -32.81 -29.29
C GLY A 688 -17.38 -31.31 -29.58
N ASN A 689 -16.30 -30.62 -29.21
CA ASN A 689 -16.16 -29.17 -29.46
C ASN A 689 -15.80 -28.85 -30.92
N GLY A 690 -15.20 -29.81 -31.64
CA GLY A 690 -14.88 -29.70 -33.06
C GLY A 690 -15.99 -30.17 -34.01
N SER A 691 -17.11 -30.69 -33.49
CA SER A 691 -18.20 -31.20 -34.32
C SER A 691 -18.92 -30.07 -35.07
N ARG A 692 -19.56 -30.41 -36.20
CA ARG A 692 -20.34 -29.44 -36.98
C ARG A 692 -21.46 -28.84 -36.13
N GLU A 693 -22.17 -29.70 -35.40
CA GLU A 693 -23.30 -29.31 -34.55
C GLU A 693 -22.87 -28.32 -33.47
N PHE A 694 -21.74 -28.56 -32.80
CA PHE A 694 -21.27 -27.67 -31.74
C PHE A 694 -20.77 -26.34 -32.31
N LEU A 695 -19.97 -26.36 -33.37
CA LEU A 695 -19.46 -25.14 -34.01
C LEU A 695 -20.60 -24.25 -34.51
N ASP A 696 -21.67 -24.83 -35.06
CA ASP A 696 -22.88 -24.06 -35.44
C ASP A 696 -23.57 -23.44 -34.22
N SER A 697 -23.70 -24.20 -33.13
CA SER A 697 -24.37 -23.73 -31.91
C SER A 697 -23.70 -22.49 -31.27
N VAL A 698 -22.39 -22.33 -31.46
CA VAL A 698 -21.61 -21.19 -30.94
C VAL A 698 -21.35 -20.09 -31.98
N GLY A 699 -21.98 -20.16 -33.16
CA GLY A 699 -21.89 -19.14 -34.19
C GLY A 699 -20.62 -19.19 -35.06
N LEU A 700 -19.99 -20.37 -35.15
CA LEU A 700 -18.76 -20.61 -35.92
C LEU A 700 -19.03 -21.51 -37.15
N SER A 701 -20.15 -21.27 -37.84
CA SER A 701 -20.58 -22.02 -39.03
C SER A 701 -19.62 -21.96 -40.22
N HIS A 702 -18.78 -20.92 -40.29
CA HIS A 702 -17.79 -20.71 -41.33
C HIS A 702 -16.52 -21.56 -41.17
N ARG A 703 -16.33 -22.23 -40.02
CA ARG A 703 -15.15 -23.08 -39.75
C ARG A 703 -15.35 -24.51 -40.26
N GLU A 704 -14.25 -25.13 -40.67
CA GLU A 704 -14.22 -26.56 -40.98
C GLU A 704 -14.38 -27.42 -39.70
N VAL A 705 -14.90 -28.64 -39.87
CA VAL A 705 -14.99 -29.60 -38.77
C VAL A 705 -13.61 -29.86 -38.18
N GLY A 706 -13.51 -29.74 -36.86
CA GLY A 706 -12.27 -29.89 -36.10
C GLY A 706 -11.46 -28.61 -35.94
N ASP A 707 -11.81 -27.48 -36.56
CA ASP A 707 -11.16 -26.19 -36.30
C ASP A 707 -11.74 -25.54 -35.03
N LEU A 708 -10.94 -25.53 -33.96
CA LEU A 708 -11.31 -25.00 -32.64
C LEU A 708 -11.06 -23.50 -32.51
N GLY A 709 -10.43 -22.85 -33.49
CA GLY A 709 -10.02 -21.46 -33.43
C GLY A 709 -8.78 -21.22 -32.54
N PRO A 710 -8.49 -19.96 -32.17
CA PRO A 710 -7.25 -19.57 -31.49
C PRO A 710 -7.25 -19.95 -30.00
N VAL A 711 -7.39 -21.23 -29.67
CA VAL A 711 -7.44 -21.78 -28.31
C VAL A 711 -6.04 -21.86 -27.67
N TYR A 712 -5.90 -22.57 -26.53
CA TYR A 712 -4.74 -22.54 -25.64
C TYR A 712 -3.37 -22.47 -26.33
N GLY A 713 -3.02 -23.47 -27.15
CA GLY A 713 -1.70 -23.54 -27.77
C GLY A 713 -1.41 -22.35 -28.68
N PHE A 714 -2.40 -21.92 -29.47
CA PHE A 714 -2.28 -20.71 -30.27
C PHE A 714 -2.00 -19.48 -29.42
N GLN A 715 -2.66 -19.35 -28.28
CA GLN A 715 -2.39 -18.26 -27.36
C GLN A 715 -0.99 -18.37 -26.75
N TRP A 716 -0.44 -19.57 -26.55
CA TRP A 716 0.94 -19.73 -26.03
C TRP A 716 2.00 -19.37 -27.07
N ARG A 717 1.80 -19.73 -28.35
CA ARG A 717 2.79 -19.58 -29.42
C ARG A 717 2.61 -18.33 -30.30
N HIS A 718 1.40 -17.81 -30.39
CA HIS A 718 0.99 -16.79 -31.37
C HIS A 718 0.07 -15.73 -30.76
N PHE A 719 0.29 -15.36 -29.49
CA PHE A 719 -0.59 -14.42 -28.77
C PHE A 719 -0.72 -13.10 -29.52
N GLY A 720 -1.95 -12.67 -29.80
CA GLY A 720 -2.25 -11.44 -30.51
C GLY A 720 -2.12 -11.51 -32.05
N ALA A 721 -1.79 -12.66 -32.64
CA ALA A 721 -1.86 -12.85 -34.08
C ALA A 721 -3.32 -12.87 -34.57
N GLU A 722 -3.57 -12.34 -35.76
CA GLU A 722 -4.88 -12.47 -36.41
C GLU A 722 -5.08 -13.92 -36.87
N TYR A 723 -6.09 -14.57 -36.30
CA TYR A 723 -6.44 -15.94 -36.64
C TYR A 723 -7.20 -16.03 -37.98
N VAL A 724 -6.72 -16.89 -38.88
CA VAL A 724 -7.31 -17.18 -40.19
C VAL A 724 -8.04 -18.54 -40.15
N ASP A 725 -7.30 -19.64 -40.14
CA ASP A 725 -7.79 -21.02 -40.05
C ASP A 725 -6.75 -21.95 -39.39
N ALA A 726 -7.10 -23.22 -39.21
CA ALA A 726 -6.24 -24.23 -38.57
C ALA A 726 -5.11 -24.76 -39.47
N LYS A 727 -5.11 -24.44 -40.77
CA LYS A 727 -4.11 -24.89 -41.76
C LYS A 727 -3.02 -23.84 -42.02
N THR A 728 -3.28 -22.60 -41.62
CA THR A 728 -2.38 -21.47 -41.78
C THR A 728 -1.13 -21.62 -40.92
N ASP A 729 0.04 -21.34 -41.50
CA ASP A 729 1.28 -21.19 -40.73
C ASP A 729 1.33 -19.82 -40.04
N TYR A 730 1.48 -19.86 -38.72
CA TYR A 730 1.59 -18.69 -37.86
C TYR A 730 3.01 -18.43 -37.35
N THR A 731 4.01 -19.13 -37.88
CA THR A 731 5.42 -18.89 -37.55
C THR A 731 5.77 -17.41 -37.74
N GLY A 732 6.34 -16.80 -36.70
CA GLY A 732 6.69 -15.38 -36.68
C GLY A 732 5.52 -14.40 -36.55
N LYS A 733 4.28 -14.88 -36.40
CA LYS A 733 3.09 -14.04 -36.14
C LYS A 733 2.76 -14.01 -34.65
N GLY A 734 2.44 -12.81 -34.14
CA GLY A 734 2.11 -12.60 -32.73
C GLY A 734 3.31 -12.74 -31.79
N VAL A 735 3.04 -13.10 -30.54
CA VAL A 735 4.06 -13.29 -29.49
C VAL A 735 4.11 -14.75 -29.07
N ASP A 736 5.28 -15.38 -29.22
CA ASP A 736 5.58 -16.71 -28.66
C ASP A 736 5.95 -16.57 -27.18
N GLN A 737 4.93 -16.65 -26.32
CA GLN A 737 5.09 -16.53 -24.87
C GLN A 737 5.87 -17.72 -24.30
N LEU A 738 5.72 -18.92 -24.87
CA LEU A 738 6.43 -20.11 -24.40
C LEU A 738 7.93 -19.98 -24.66
N ALA A 739 8.32 -19.49 -25.84
CA ALA A 739 9.71 -19.20 -26.16
C ALA A 739 10.31 -18.13 -25.24
N ASP A 740 9.56 -17.04 -24.95
CA ASP A 740 9.99 -15.99 -24.02
C ASP A 740 10.16 -16.51 -22.57
N VAL A 741 9.25 -17.38 -22.11
CA VAL A 741 9.38 -18.06 -20.81
C VAL A 741 10.67 -18.88 -20.76
N ILE A 742 10.94 -19.72 -21.76
CA ILE A 742 12.17 -20.54 -21.81
C ILE A 742 13.41 -19.65 -21.86
N TYR A 743 13.39 -18.58 -22.66
CA TYR A 743 14.48 -17.63 -22.74
C TYR A 743 14.78 -17.01 -21.37
N LYS A 744 13.75 -16.53 -20.66
CA LYS A 744 13.90 -15.95 -19.31
C LYS A 744 14.37 -16.98 -18.30
N LEU A 745 13.88 -18.22 -18.33
CA LEU A 745 14.34 -19.27 -17.42
C LEU A 745 15.84 -19.57 -17.60
N LYS A 746 16.36 -19.54 -18.83
CA LYS A 746 17.77 -19.77 -19.14
C LYS A 746 18.67 -18.56 -18.82
N HIS A 747 18.20 -17.34 -19.09
CA HIS A 747 19.07 -16.15 -19.10
C HIS A 747 18.76 -15.13 -18.00
N ASN A 748 17.53 -15.11 -17.46
CA ASN A 748 17.09 -14.19 -16.43
C ASN A 748 16.14 -14.85 -15.41
N PRO A 749 16.60 -15.90 -14.68
CA PRO A 749 15.74 -16.73 -13.84
C PRO A 749 15.11 -15.99 -12.64
N TYR A 750 15.60 -14.79 -12.31
CA TYR A 750 15.06 -13.92 -11.26
C TYR A 750 13.98 -12.95 -11.78
N ASP A 751 13.67 -12.95 -13.08
CA ASP A 751 12.63 -12.06 -13.62
C ASP A 751 11.28 -12.37 -12.96
N ARG A 752 10.61 -11.32 -12.49
CA ARG A 752 9.28 -11.43 -11.86
C ARG A 752 8.15 -11.52 -12.88
N ARG A 753 8.47 -11.50 -14.19
CA ARG A 753 7.54 -11.46 -15.33
C ARG A 753 7.65 -12.72 -16.21
N ILE A 754 7.99 -13.87 -15.62
CA ILE A 754 7.96 -15.16 -16.32
C ILE A 754 6.52 -15.69 -16.25
N ILE A 755 5.68 -15.25 -17.18
CA ILE A 755 4.23 -15.47 -17.19
C ILE A 755 3.78 -15.84 -18.61
N MET A 756 2.83 -16.75 -18.73
CA MET A 756 2.20 -17.17 -19.99
C MET A 756 0.67 -17.14 -19.85
N SER A 757 -0.04 -16.46 -20.74
CA SER A 757 -1.51 -16.33 -20.72
C SER A 757 -2.16 -17.04 -21.92
N ALA A 758 -3.19 -17.84 -21.65
CA ALA A 758 -4.13 -18.32 -22.66
C ALA A 758 -5.38 -17.44 -22.77
N TRP A 759 -5.58 -16.47 -21.86
CA TRP A 759 -6.78 -15.64 -21.85
C TRP A 759 -6.59 -14.37 -22.68
N ASN A 760 -7.21 -14.36 -23.86
CA ASN A 760 -7.23 -13.22 -24.77
C ASN A 760 -8.66 -12.74 -25.03
N PRO A 761 -9.13 -11.68 -24.34
CA PRO A 761 -10.49 -11.17 -24.48
C PRO A 761 -10.92 -10.81 -25.91
N ALA A 762 -9.98 -10.45 -26.79
CA ALA A 762 -10.27 -10.08 -28.18
C ALA A 762 -10.65 -11.31 -29.03
N ASP A 763 -10.13 -12.49 -28.69
CA ASP A 763 -10.31 -13.71 -29.48
C ASP A 763 -11.32 -14.69 -28.89
N LEU A 764 -11.86 -14.46 -27.69
CA LEU A 764 -12.77 -15.42 -27.02
C LEU A 764 -13.97 -15.84 -27.88
N LYS A 765 -14.52 -14.92 -28.68
CA LYS A 765 -15.66 -15.21 -29.58
C LYS A 765 -15.26 -15.99 -30.85
N LYS A 766 -13.97 -16.16 -31.11
CA LYS A 766 -13.43 -16.91 -32.24
C LYS A 766 -13.11 -18.36 -31.87
N MET A 767 -13.12 -18.70 -30.58
CA MET A 767 -12.75 -20.00 -30.04
C MET A 767 -13.99 -20.88 -29.89
N ALA A 768 -13.90 -22.16 -30.27
CA ALA A 768 -14.94 -23.13 -30.00
C ALA A 768 -15.18 -23.29 -28.49
N LEU A 769 -14.10 -23.34 -27.71
CA LEU A 769 -14.17 -23.38 -26.25
C LEU A 769 -13.16 -22.40 -25.62
N PRO A 770 -13.63 -21.33 -24.96
CA PRO A 770 -12.74 -20.38 -24.30
C PRO A 770 -11.90 -21.01 -23.16
N PRO A 771 -10.60 -20.70 -23.06
CA PRO A 771 -9.70 -21.24 -22.05
C PRO A 771 -10.22 -21.20 -20.62
N CYS A 772 -10.20 -22.32 -19.91
CA CYS A 772 -10.53 -22.39 -18.48
C CYS A 772 -9.29 -22.16 -17.60
N HIS A 773 -8.09 -22.55 -18.05
CA HIS A 773 -6.80 -22.15 -17.46
C HIS A 773 -6.32 -20.85 -18.12
N MET A 774 -6.36 -19.75 -17.37
CA MET A 774 -6.16 -18.41 -17.93
C MET A 774 -4.69 -18.05 -18.10
N PHE A 775 -3.87 -18.28 -17.06
CA PHE A 775 -2.44 -17.99 -17.11
C PHE A 775 -1.66 -18.87 -16.13
N ALA A 776 -0.38 -19.04 -16.41
CA ALA A 776 0.60 -19.65 -15.51
C ALA A 776 1.77 -18.68 -15.28
N GLN A 777 2.21 -18.59 -14.02
CA GLN A 777 3.41 -17.86 -13.63
C GLN A 777 4.48 -18.84 -13.15
N PHE A 778 5.72 -18.58 -13.54
CA PHE A 778 6.87 -19.38 -13.16
C PHE A 778 7.80 -18.60 -12.23
N TYR A 779 8.44 -19.29 -11.30
CA TYR A 779 9.36 -18.71 -10.32
C TYR A 779 10.54 -19.65 -10.08
N VAL A 780 11.77 -19.13 -10.14
CA VAL A 780 12.96 -19.91 -9.81
C VAL A 780 13.43 -19.55 -8.41
N SER A 781 13.53 -20.57 -7.53
CA SER A 781 14.11 -20.42 -6.20
C SER A 781 15.50 -21.07 -6.14
N TYR A 782 16.38 -20.55 -5.29
CA TYR A 782 17.69 -21.15 -5.03
C TYR A 782 17.76 -21.48 -3.53
N PRO A 783 17.44 -22.72 -3.13
CA PRO A 783 17.47 -23.11 -1.73
C PRO A 783 18.87 -22.87 -1.14
N ARG A 784 18.96 -22.24 0.03
CA ARG A 784 20.24 -22.14 0.76
C ARG A 784 20.67 -23.55 1.11
N SER A 785 21.89 -23.95 0.74
CA SER A 785 22.39 -25.30 1.06
C SER A 785 22.26 -25.54 2.57
N ALA A 786 21.59 -26.63 2.93
CA ALA A 786 21.54 -27.11 4.29
C ALA A 786 22.90 -27.76 4.62
N ALA A 787 23.96 -26.95 4.76
CA ALA A 787 25.26 -27.38 5.28
C ALA A 787 26.07 -26.16 5.76
N LYS A 788 25.68 -25.62 6.92
CA LYS A 788 26.60 -24.89 7.82
C LYS A 788 26.89 -25.72 9.07
N THR A 789 26.90 -27.04 8.92
CA THR A 789 27.21 -28.00 9.96
C THR A 789 28.26 -28.98 9.41
N ALA A 790 29.43 -28.97 10.06
CA ALA A 790 30.57 -29.88 9.91
C ALA A 790 31.42 -29.79 8.62
N GLY A 791 32.40 -28.87 8.63
CA GLY A 791 33.81 -29.19 8.34
C GLY A 791 34.25 -29.79 6.99
N GLY A 792 33.43 -29.83 5.93
CA GLY A 792 33.84 -30.32 4.61
C GLY A 792 34.01 -29.20 3.58
N GLU A 793 35.16 -29.13 2.91
CA GLU A 793 35.38 -28.31 1.72
C GLU A 793 34.31 -28.65 0.65
N GLN A 794 33.51 -27.66 0.24
CA GLN A 794 32.58 -27.83 -0.89
C GLN A 794 33.26 -27.37 -2.17
N ASN A 795 33.44 -28.32 -3.09
CA ASN A 795 33.72 -28.07 -4.51
C ASN A 795 32.69 -27.05 -5.04
N GLY A 796 33.18 -25.98 -5.68
CA GLY A 796 32.43 -24.78 -6.04
C GLY A 796 31.35 -24.91 -7.12
N GLU A 797 30.44 -25.89 -7.02
CA GLU A 797 29.26 -25.96 -7.88
C GLU A 797 28.18 -24.96 -7.40
N LYS A 798 27.72 -24.09 -8.31
CA LYS A 798 26.61 -23.17 -8.03
C LYS A 798 25.34 -23.99 -7.73
N PRO A 799 24.55 -23.61 -6.70
CA PRO A 799 23.28 -24.29 -6.41
C PRO A 799 22.33 -24.21 -7.62
N LYS A 800 21.77 -25.35 -8.04
CA LYS A 800 20.78 -25.38 -9.14
C LYS A 800 19.46 -24.73 -8.71
N GLY A 801 18.84 -24.00 -9.63
CA GLY A 801 17.56 -23.34 -9.39
C GLY A 801 16.38 -24.33 -9.43
N HIS A 802 15.41 -24.14 -8.56
CA HIS A 802 14.17 -24.91 -8.49
C HIS A 802 13.03 -24.13 -9.16
N LEU A 803 12.42 -24.70 -10.20
CA LEU A 803 11.34 -24.11 -10.96
C LEU A 803 9.98 -24.43 -10.32
N HIS A 804 9.25 -23.40 -9.93
CA HIS A 804 7.89 -23.48 -9.42
C HIS A 804 6.91 -22.91 -10.44
N CYS A 805 5.69 -23.46 -10.47
CA CYS A 805 4.59 -23.01 -11.32
C CYS A 805 3.38 -22.66 -10.46
N GLN A 806 2.77 -21.51 -10.73
CA GLN A 806 1.46 -21.15 -10.21
C GLN A 806 0.47 -21.04 -11.38
N LEU A 807 -0.55 -21.90 -11.38
CA LEU A 807 -1.63 -21.92 -12.37
C LEU A 807 -2.85 -21.20 -11.82
N TYR A 808 -3.46 -20.30 -12.60
CA TYR A 808 -4.80 -19.79 -12.32
C TYR A 808 -5.83 -20.36 -13.32
N GLN A 809 -6.78 -21.14 -12.81
CA GLN A 809 -7.89 -21.70 -13.57
C GLN A 809 -9.21 -21.05 -13.13
N ARG A 810 -9.94 -20.41 -14.05
CA ARG A 810 -11.17 -19.66 -13.73
C ARG A 810 -12.40 -20.53 -13.51
N SER A 811 -12.41 -21.74 -14.07
CA SER A 811 -13.55 -22.65 -14.11
C SER A 811 -13.01 -24.07 -13.96
N CYS A 812 -13.31 -24.70 -12.85
CA CYS A 812 -12.60 -25.83 -12.30
C CYS A 812 -13.57 -26.98 -12.02
N ASP A 813 -13.84 -27.77 -13.04
CA ASP A 813 -14.55 -29.04 -12.89
C ASP A 813 -13.71 -30.00 -12.06
N MET A 814 -14.14 -30.27 -10.83
CA MET A 814 -13.45 -31.15 -9.91
C MET A 814 -13.55 -32.62 -10.33
N GLY A 815 -14.57 -33.00 -11.10
CA GLY A 815 -14.81 -34.38 -11.56
C GLY A 815 -13.78 -34.82 -12.59
N LEU A 816 -13.62 -34.07 -13.68
CA LEU A 816 -12.74 -34.46 -14.79
C LEU A 816 -11.60 -33.46 -15.01
N GLY A 817 -11.91 -32.16 -15.09
CA GLY A 817 -10.95 -31.13 -15.51
C GLY A 817 -9.76 -30.89 -14.57
N VAL A 818 -9.99 -30.71 -13.28
CA VAL A 818 -8.93 -30.38 -12.30
C VAL A 818 -7.89 -31.50 -12.15
N PRO A 819 -8.27 -32.80 -12.02
CA PRO A 819 -7.32 -33.91 -12.04
C PRO A 819 -6.39 -33.90 -13.27
N PHE A 820 -6.96 -33.58 -14.43
CA PHE A 820 -6.23 -33.51 -15.69
C PHE A 820 -5.22 -32.34 -15.69
N ASN A 821 -5.66 -31.16 -15.22
CA ASN A 821 -4.84 -29.94 -15.22
C ASN A 821 -3.72 -29.95 -14.17
N ILE A 822 -3.93 -30.63 -13.03
CA ILE A 822 -2.85 -30.89 -12.06
C ILE A 822 -1.72 -31.66 -12.75
N ALA A 823 -2.04 -32.73 -13.47
CA ALA A 823 -1.05 -33.54 -14.17
C ALA A 823 -0.39 -32.78 -15.33
N SER A 824 -1.18 -32.09 -16.15
CA SER A 824 -0.71 -31.36 -17.33
C SER A 824 0.27 -30.22 -16.96
N TYR A 825 -0.08 -29.35 -16.02
CA TYR A 825 0.83 -28.25 -15.63
C TYR A 825 2.00 -28.70 -14.76
N SER A 826 1.88 -29.82 -14.04
CA SER A 826 3.03 -30.46 -13.40
C SER A 826 4.02 -30.95 -14.46
N LEU A 827 3.53 -31.61 -15.50
CA LEU A 827 4.35 -32.09 -16.62
C LEU A 827 4.98 -30.95 -17.41
N LEU A 828 4.24 -29.88 -17.72
CA LEU A 828 4.79 -28.67 -18.35
C LEU A 828 5.94 -28.08 -17.53
N THR A 829 5.79 -28.04 -16.19
CA THR A 829 6.84 -27.54 -15.30
C THR A 829 8.08 -28.44 -15.33
N HIS A 830 7.90 -29.76 -15.38
CA HIS A 830 8.99 -30.72 -15.57
C HIS A 830 9.71 -30.51 -16.91
N MET A 831 8.96 -30.35 -18.01
CA MET A 831 9.53 -30.09 -19.34
C MET A 831 10.33 -28.78 -19.37
N LEU A 832 9.77 -27.69 -18.85
CA LEU A 832 10.43 -26.38 -18.76
C LEU A 832 11.69 -26.42 -17.90
N ALA A 833 11.67 -27.16 -16.78
CA ALA A 833 12.84 -27.37 -15.95
C ALA A 833 13.91 -28.18 -16.70
N HIS A 834 13.52 -29.22 -17.43
CA HIS A 834 14.42 -30.07 -18.21
C HIS A 834 15.14 -29.31 -19.32
N VAL A 835 14.40 -28.53 -20.12
CA VAL A 835 14.99 -27.73 -21.22
C VAL A 835 15.85 -26.58 -20.72
N SER A 836 15.65 -26.12 -19.48
CA SER A 836 16.35 -24.95 -18.89
C SER A 836 17.45 -25.32 -17.88
N ASP A 837 17.78 -26.61 -17.74
CA ASP A 837 18.69 -27.15 -16.70
C ASP A 837 18.35 -26.73 -15.25
N LEU A 838 17.06 -26.71 -14.93
CA LEU A 838 16.55 -26.46 -13.58
C LEU A 838 16.09 -27.76 -12.91
N VAL A 839 15.76 -27.66 -11.62
CA VAL A 839 15.13 -28.73 -10.83
C VAL A 839 13.63 -28.44 -10.73
N PRO A 840 12.73 -29.41 -10.94
CA PRO A 840 11.30 -29.20 -10.74
C PRO A 840 10.99 -29.00 -9.24
N GLY A 841 10.33 -27.89 -8.90
CA GLY A 841 10.04 -27.47 -7.53
C GLY A 841 8.63 -27.86 -7.06
N SER A 842 7.64 -27.05 -7.39
CA SER A 842 6.24 -27.29 -6.98
C SER A 842 5.23 -26.70 -7.96
N LEU A 843 4.05 -27.31 -8.07
CA LEU A 843 2.86 -26.73 -8.69
C LEU A 843 1.94 -26.14 -7.61
N THR A 844 1.46 -24.91 -7.80
CA THR A 844 0.37 -24.30 -7.01
C THR A 844 -0.82 -24.01 -7.92
N HIS A 845 -1.95 -24.66 -7.70
CA HIS A 845 -3.17 -24.51 -8.50
C HIS A 845 -4.15 -23.60 -7.76
N VAL A 846 -4.32 -22.39 -8.28
CA VAL A 846 -5.27 -21.37 -7.82
C VAL A 846 -6.53 -21.46 -8.67
N MET A 847 -7.69 -21.57 -8.02
CA MET A 847 -8.97 -21.84 -8.69
C MET A 847 -9.94 -20.68 -8.49
N GLY A 848 -10.70 -20.34 -9.53
CA GLY A 848 -11.71 -19.28 -9.52
C GLY A 848 -13.10 -19.80 -9.14
N ASP A 849 -13.70 -20.63 -9.98
CA ASP A 849 -14.96 -21.33 -9.71
C ASP A 849 -14.68 -22.84 -9.67
N ALA A 850 -14.58 -23.42 -8.48
CA ALA A 850 -14.41 -24.87 -8.31
C ALA A 850 -15.77 -25.52 -8.09
N HIS A 851 -16.10 -26.45 -8.97
CA HIS A 851 -17.44 -27.01 -9.01
C HIS A 851 -17.45 -28.51 -9.28
N VAL A 852 -18.54 -29.12 -8.81
CA VAL A 852 -18.94 -30.50 -9.07
C VAL A 852 -20.24 -30.46 -9.84
N TYR A 853 -20.31 -31.09 -11.01
CA TYR A 853 -21.58 -31.29 -11.69
C TYR A 853 -22.48 -32.19 -10.85
N VAL A 854 -23.78 -31.88 -10.83
CA VAL A 854 -24.76 -32.62 -10.00
C VAL A 854 -24.78 -34.11 -10.36
N ASP A 855 -24.59 -34.46 -11.63
CA ASP A 855 -24.51 -35.85 -12.09
C ASP A 855 -23.17 -36.55 -11.80
N HIS A 856 -22.17 -35.84 -11.25
CA HIS A 856 -20.88 -36.40 -10.82
C HIS A 856 -20.82 -36.67 -9.31
N VAL A 857 -21.83 -36.25 -8.54
CA VAL A 857 -21.83 -36.32 -7.06
C VAL A 857 -21.59 -37.74 -6.55
N GLU A 858 -22.36 -38.73 -7.02
CA GLU A 858 -22.25 -40.12 -6.56
C GLU A 858 -20.89 -40.76 -6.91
N ALA A 859 -20.37 -40.41 -8.09
CA ALA A 859 -19.05 -40.83 -8.53
C ALA A 859 -17.93 -40.24 -7.64
N LEU A 860 -18.07 -38.97 -7.22
CA LEU A 860 -17.11 -38.32 -6.33
C LEU A 860 -17.23 -38.81 -4.88
N LYS A 861 -18.43 -39.12 -4.37
CA LYS A 861 -18.60 -39.80 -3.07
C LYS A 861 -17.84 -41.13 -3.03
N THR A 862 -17.95 -41.93 -4.11
CA THR A 862 -17.17 -43.17 -4.26
C THR A 862 -15.65 -42.91 -4.26
N GLN A 863 -15.21 -41.79 -4.83
CA GLN A 863 -13.79 -41.40 -4.82
C GLN A 863 -13.32 -41.00 -3.40
N LEU A 864 -14.16 -40.32 -2.63
CA LEU A 864 -13.85 -39.81 -1.29
C LEU A 864 -13.63 -40.90 -0.23
N GLU A 865 -14.14 -42.11 -0.48
CA GLU A 865 -13.95 -43.31 0.34
C GLU A 865 -12.58 -43.98 0.13
N ARG A 866 -11.83 -43.58 -0.90
CA ARG A 866 -10.56 -44.22 -1.26
C ARG A 866 -9.38 -43.50 -0.63
N GLU A 867 -8.46 -44.27 -0.08
CA GLU A 867 -7.19 -43.75 0.40
C GLU A 867 -6.23 -43.46 -0.79
N PRO A 868 -5.61 -42.27 -0.84
CA PRO A 868 -4.52 -41.98 -1.77
C PRO A 868 -3.33 -42.93 -1.60
N ARG A 869 -2.68 -43.22 -2.71
CA ARG A 869 -1.41 -43.94 -2.82
C ARG A 869 -0.34 -42.97 -3.33
N GLU A 870 0.94 -43.35 -3.18
CA GLU A 870 2.07 -42.52 -3.61
C GLU A 870 1.95 -42.08 -5.08
N PHE A 871 2.28 -40.82 -5.33
CA PHE A 871 2.42 -40.30 -6.68
C PHE A 871 3.56 -41.03 -7.42
N PRO A 872 3.40 -41.30 -8.73
CA PRO A 872 4.41 -41.98 -9.52
C PRO A 872 5.65 -41.11 -9.74
N GLU A 873 6.78 -41.77 -9.94
CA GLU A 873 8.02 -41.13 -10.40
C GLU A 873 7.92 -40.81 -11.89
N LEU A 874 8.56 -39.72 -12.30
CA LEU A 874 8.68 -39.33 -13.69
C LEU A 874 10.14 -39.38 -14.13
N GLU A 875 10.41 -40.16 -15.16
CA GLU A 875 11.67 -40.14 -15.90
C GLU A 875 11.43 -39.53 -17.28
N ILE A 876 12.30 -38.60 -17.67
CA ILE A 876 12.33 -38.02 -19.01
C ILE A 876 13.48 -38.69 -19.76
N ALA A 877 13.15 -39.47 -20.79
CA ALA A 877 14.12 -40.27 -21.56
C ALA A 877 14.98 -39.42 -22.52
N ARG A 878 14.61 -38.16 -22.71
CA ARG A 878 15.31 -37.20 -23.57
C ARG A 878 16.51 -36.59 -22.85
N GLU A 879 17.58 -36.32 -23.59
CA GLU A 879 18.76 -35.61 -23.05
C GLU A 879 18.38 -34.25 -22.45
N LYS A 880 19.11 -33.83 -21.42
CA LYS A 880 18.85 -32.57 -20.72
C LYS A 880 19.28 -31.38 -21.57
N GLY A 881 18.48 -30.30 -21.54
CA GLY A 881 18.66 -29.16 -22.44
C GLY A 881 17.94 -29.34 -23.79
N GLY A 882 18.17 -28.43 -24.73
CA GLY A 882 17.54 -28.47 -26.06
C GLY A 882 16.24 -27.68 -26.19
N SER A 883 15.43 -28.06 -27.19
CA SER A 883 14.14 -27.42 -27.53
C SER A 883 12.96 -28.07 -26.80
N ILE A 884 11.92 -27.27 -26.54
CA ILE A 884 10.62 -27.74 -26.05
C ILE A 884 9.80 -28.41 -27.17
N ASP A 885 10.18 -28.20 -28.44
CA ASP A 885 9.49 -28.72 -29.61
C ASP A 885 9.91 -30.16 -29.97
N GLY A 886 8.98 -30.90 -30.58
CA GLY A 886 9.22 -32.24 -31.11
C GLY A 886 9.37 -33.33 -30.04
N TRP A 887 8.80 -33.13 -28.85
CA TRP A 887 8.68 -34.16 -27.83
C TRP A 887 7.59 -35.16 -28.20
N LYS A 888 7.75 -36.41 -27.77
CA LYS A 888 6.84 -37.53 -28.07
C LYS A 888 6.36 -38.21 -26.79
N LEU A 889 5.29 -39.00 -26.91
CA LEU A 889 4.76 -39.79 -25.80
C LEU A 889 5.84 -40.69 -25.17
N GLU A 890 6.70 -41.32 -25.98
CA GLU A 890 7.79 -42.19 -25.50
C GLU A 890 8.88 -41.47 -24.69
N ASP A 891 8.95 -40.14 -24.74
CA ASP A 891 9.93 -39.36 -23.96
C ASP A 891 9.60 -39.34 -22.46
N PHE A 892 8.38 -39.75 -22.07
CA PHE A 892 7.89 -39.71 -20.69
C PHE A 892 7.67 -41.11 -20.14
N VAL A 893 8.49 -41.51 -19.16
CA VAL A 893 8.40 -42.80 -18.50
C VAL A 893 7.85 -42.60 -17.09
N ILE A 894 6.63 -43.07 -16.85
CA ILE A 894 5.95 -42.92 -15.55
C ILE A 894 6.04 -44.25 -14.79
N LYS A 895 6.76 -44.24 -13.67
CA LYS A 895 7.05 -45.44 -12.87
C LYS A 895 6.19 -45.49 -11.62
N GLY A 896 5.70 -46.69 -11.29
CA GLY A 896 4.98 -46.93 -10.04
C GLY A 896 3.56 -46.34 -9.97
N TYR A 897 2.93 -45.97 -11.10
CA TYR A 897 1.56 -45.47 -11.08
C TYR A 897 0.57 -46.60 -10.75
N ASN A 898 0.13 -46.65 -9.49
CA ASN A 898 -0.76 -47.68 -8.97
C ASN A 898 -2.11 -47.10 -8.48
N PRO A 899 -2.94 -46.51 -9.36
CA PRO A 899 -4.21 -45.91 -8.95
C PRO A 899 -5.26 -46.97 -8.62
N HIS A 900 -6.29 -46.57 -7.88
CA HIS A 900 -7.55 -47.29 -7.75
C HIS A 900 -8.27 -47.41 -9.12
N LYS A 901 -9.30 -48.26 -9.18
CA LYS A 901 -10.08 -48.50 -10.42
C LYS A 901 -10.71 -47.22 -10.96
N THR A 902 -10.93 -47.15 -12.27
CA THR A 902 -11.60 -46.03 -12.92
C THR A 902 -12.98 -45.76 -12.31
N ILE A 903 -13.36 -44.49 -12.22
CA ILE A 903 -14.71 -44.03 -11.88
C ILE A 903 -15.24 -43.30 -13.11
N ALA A 904 -16.35 -43.76 -13.67
CA ALA A 904 -16.93 -43.16 -14.87
C ALA A 904 -17.73 -41.91 -14.51
N MET A 905 -17.53 -40.83 -15.25
CA MET A 905 -18.30 -39.59 -15.18
C MET A 905 -18.59 -39.14 -16.62
N LYS A 906 -19.76 -38.55 -16.87
CA LYS A 906 -20.13 -38.05 -18.20
C LYS A 906 -19.50 -36.69 -18.44
N MET A 907 -19.03 -36.44 -19.67
CA MET A 907 -18.63 -35.10 -20.08
C MET A 907 -19.88 -34.22 -20.23
N SER A 908 -19.94 -33.11 -19.51
CA SER A 908 -20.97 -32.09 -19.67
C SER A 908 -20.57 -31.17 -20.83
N VAL A 909 -21.12 -31.41 -22.03
CA VAL A 909 -20.81 -30.66 -23.26
C VAL A 909 -21.74 -29.48 -23.42
#